data_AF-S7WYJ9-F1
#
_entry.id   AF-S7WYJ9-F1
#
_cell.length_a   1.000
_cell.length_b   1.000
_cell.length_c   1.000
_cell.angle_alpha   90.00
_cell.angle_beta   90.00
_cell.angle_gamma   90.00
#
_symmetry.space_group_name_H-M   'P 1'
#
loop_
_entity.id
_entity.type
_entity.pdbx_description
1 polymer ?
#
loop_
_entity_poly.entity_id
_entity_poly.type
_entity_poly.pdbx_seq_one_letter_code
_entity_poly.pdbx_strand_id
1 'polypeptide(L)'
;MYYDEKGQLIQALSEQQLGGTIRQSIAYNFEGQPIETVVEQNHPSPLQIYRTMKYHVSGSLASMKHGINISSEDQMQTLATYTYNDLGQQTVKLFGNDVGDQNYDYSIRGWLKSLGSTNTGVFKQDFYYHSGSEEKHYNGNIAGIEWSGQDGKSRSYAYQYDNANRLLAAKFNAAGENNHYSLQGISYDANGNILTMARFNEKSNNTYGKVDDLTYKYDSNEDLGGSYSNKLLRVQDGLVSNTYTAKDFKPNTGSQEDYSYDANGNQTTNPDKRISKISYNHLNLPEEITFSTGGKINFAYDAEGNKLSQTVKEGNGKPSQTRDYIGELVFLDGNLDYMIHEEGRVTYESGVYQYEYFVKDHLGNVRQVLRQPKTETKLATMESQHATKEKENFSGLSASRQTDVEQNVTLGGDKVAWLNAERGRILGPSSTQKVFAGDNIHLRVFGKYQEDKIQKTNAAGFLSSGGKNKILNDLNELSKSSQQAGTANPITLLNMIGIVTADLQQKETPEAYLLYALYDSDNNRYEVGKQLLSRKAANQHEILEEKLYISRDGYMETVVVNETAEDVWFDDFSISRTPSIVIQETHYDPWGLELTGLGYQNGGLDENKYLYNGKELIEDNGLEHYDYGARMYDPVLGRWGVVDPLADLAPGWTPYRAFFNNPITYIDPTGLFETRAEAKEYRKEHGIRGRIQKDSDGLFAINDRKNSSSYFKDSSLDGFDNLIGRGEDGVIKSVLVTPEESNSTARVVMIIDGTGGFGQGMVQSGGSIRVRNGAYNGNQLSPKYYQSGWTGGSRAQITTYNMTRVGSNIGRGSLYGSLVLGAYNINEANIQDGRSFRYNTQMATAQTAGGIAGGWAGAKGGAAAGAAIGVWFWGAGAIPGAIIGGVFGGVAGGWIGSETAGAVVNEIHYRK
;
A
#
# COMPACT_ATOMS: atom_id res chain seq x y z
N MET A 1 -4.28 27.92 -19.67
CA MET A 1 -5.07 27.82 -18.42
C MET A 1 -6.39 28.57 -18.59
N TYR A 2 -7.47 28.03 -18.00
CA TYR A 2 -8.83 28.55 -18.00
C TYR A 2 -9.37 28.51 -16.56
N TYR A 3 -10.16 29.51 -16.18
CA TYR A 3 -10.66 29.67 -14.81
C TYR A 3 -12.18 29.92 -14.80
N ASP A 4 -12.85 29.56 -13.71
CA ASP A 4 -14.27 29.87 -13.50
C ASP A 4 -14.51 31.31 -12.99
N GLU A 5 -15.77 31.67 -12.72
CA GLU A 5 -16.12 32.99 -12.17
C GLU A 5 -15.58 33.24 -10.75
N LYS A 6 -15.25 32.19 -10.00
CA LYS A 6 -14.55 32.27 -8.70
C LYS A 6 -13.03 32.38 -8.86
N GLY A 7 -12.50 32.21 -10.08
CA GLY A 7 -11.07 32.18 -10.39
C GLY A 7 -10.36 30.86 -10.05
N GLN A 8 -11.10 29.76 -9.87
CA GLN A 8 -10.56 28.40 -9.71
C GLN A 8 -10.13 27.84 -11.07
N LEU A 9 -9.02 27.09 -11.12
CA LEU A 9 -8.45 26.55 -12.36
C LEU A 9 -9.28 25.36 -12.87
N ILE A 10 -10.10 25.57 -13.90
CA ILE A 10 -10.96 24.52 -14.47
C ILE A 10 -10.31 23.77 -15.63
N GLN A 11 -9.29 24.33 -16.30
CA GLN A 11 -8.56 23.62 -17.34
C GLN A 11 -7.14 24.15 -17.57
N ALA A 12 -6.15 23.26 -17.58
CA ALA A 12 -4.79 23.50 -18.08
C ALA A 12 -4.58 22.82 -19.45
N LEU A 13 -3.67 23.37 -20.26
CA LEU A 13 -3.09 22.70 -21.42
C LEU A 13 -1.60 23.02 -21.44
N SER A 14 -0.80 22.03 -21.83
CA SER A 14 0.65 22.10 -21.99
C SER A 14 1.10 21.25 -23.19
N GLU A 15 2.33 21.47 -23.62
CA GLU A 15 3.05 20.63 -24.57
C GLU A 15 4.09 19.81 -23.78
N GLN A 16 4.31 18.55 -24.15
CA GLN A 16 5.24 17.65 -23.47
C GLN A 16 6.45 17.29 -24.37
N GLN A 17 7.54 16.82 -23.76
CA GLN A 17 8.88 16.73 -24.35
C GLN A 17 9.00 15.85 -25.62
N LEU A 18 8.08 14.90 -25.81
CA LEU A 18 7.98 14.04 -27.00
C LEU A 18 7.08 14.64 -28.10
N GLY A 19 6.66 15.91 -27.98
CA GLY A 19 5.87 16.63 -28.99
C GLY A 19 4.35 16.45 -28.92
N GLY A 20 3.85 15.85 -27.84
CA GLY A 20 2.41 15.74 -27.56
C GLY A 20 1.85 16.96 -26.82
N THR A 21 0.54 16.93 -26.54
CA THR A 21 -0.15 17.87 -25.66
C THR A 21 -0.85 17.15 -24.52
N ILE A 22 -0.79 17.73 -23.32
CA ILE A 22 -1.59 17.30 -22.17
C ILE A 22 -2.69 18.33 -21.94
N ARG A 23 -3.90 17.88 -21.65
CA ARG A 23 -5.01 18.69 -21.12
C ARG A 23 -5.41 18.13 -19.77
N GLN A 24 -5.49 18.99 -18.76
CA GLN A 24 -6.04 18.64 -17.45
C GLN A 24 -7.27 19.50 -17.20
N SER A 25 -8.39 18.87 -16.90
CA SER A 25 -9.69 19.52 -16.61
C SER A 25 -10.12 19.19 -15.18
N ILE A 26 -10.72 20.16 -14.49
CA ILE A 26 -11.13 20.03 -13.07
C ILE A 26 -12.54 20.58 -12.89
N ALA A 27 -13.42 19.81 -12.25
CA ALA A 27 -14.73 20.26 -11.78
C ALA A 27 -14.75 20.38 -10.25
N TYR A 28 -15.47 21.38 -9.74
CA TYR A 28 -15.51 21.72 -8.31
C TYR A 28 -16.92 21.65 -7.72
N ASN A 29 -17.04 21.32 -6.44
CA ASN A 29 -18.28 21.47 -5.68
C ASN A 29 -18.57 22.93 -5.30
N PHE A 30 -19.71 23.18 -4.64
CA PHE A 30 -20.10 24.53 -4.19
C PHE A 30 -19.02 25.18 -3.28
N GLU A 31 -18.42 24.39 -2.39
CA GLU A 31 -17.38 24.81 -1.43
C GLU A 31 -16.00 25.01 -2.08
N GLY A 32 -15.84 24.64 -3.36
CA GLY A 32 -14.62 24.83 -4.13
C GLY A 32 -13.64 23.66 -4.07
N GLN A 33 -14.05 22.49 -3.55
CA GLN A 33 -13.25 21.26 -3.54
C GLN A 33 -13.37 20.53 -4.89
N PRO A 34 -12.29 19.94 -5.44
CA PRO A 34 -12.35 19.24 -6.72
C PRO A 34 -13.12 17.92 -6.58
N ILE A 35 -14.13 17.68 -7.42
CA ILE A 35 -14.96 16.46 -7.39
C ILE A 35 -14.71 15.52 -8.57
N GLU A 36 -14.16 16.04 -9.66
CA GLU A 36 -13.78 15.28 -10.83
C GLU A 36 -12.55 15.93 -11.46
N THR A 37 -11.59 15.11 -11.93
CA THR A 37 -10.52 15.58 -12.81
C THR A 37 -10.36 14.63 -13.99
N VAL A 38 -10.08 15.18 -15.17
CA VAL A 38 -9.75 14.42 -16.37
C VAL A 38 -8.41 14.88 -16.91
N VAL A 39 -7.46 13.96 -17.08
CA VAL A 39 -6.19 14.18 -17.77
C VAL A 39 -6.26 13.49 -19.13
N GLU A 40 -6.10 14.24 -20.20
CA GLU A 40 -6.02 13.73 -21.58
C GLU A 40 -4.63 13.98 -22.13
N GLN A 41 -3.97 12.95 -22.66
CA GLN A 41 -2.74 13.10 -23.46
C GLN A 41 -2.84 12.31 -24.77
N ASN A 42 -2.09 12.73 -25.79
CA ASN A 42 -2.22 12.24 -27.16
C ASN A 42 -0.96 11.57 -27.78
N HIS A 43 0.15 11.48 -27.03
CA HIS A 43 1.43 10.97 -27.51
C HIS A 43 2.30 10.50 -26.32
N PRO A 44 2.99 9.34 -26.37
CA PRO A 44 3.16 8.46 -27.53
C PRO A 44 1.91 7.65 -27.91
N SER A 45 0.95 7.50 -26.99
CA SER A 45 -0.34 6.85 -27.25
C SER A 45 -1.48 7.63 -26.57
N PRO A 46 -2.64 7.83 -27.23
CA PRO A 46 -3.78 8.53 -26.63
C PRO A 46 -4.30 7.84 -25.36
N LEU A 47 -4.46 8.63 -24.30
CA LEU A 47 -4.87 8.16 -22.98
C LEU A 47 -5.73 9.23 -22.28
N GLN A 48 -6.83 8.79 -21.68
CA GLN A 48 -7.73 9.60 -20.85
C GLN A 48 -7.81 8.99 -19.46
N ILE A 49 -7.45 9.77 -18.44
CA ILE A 49 -7.37 9.36 -17.04
C ILE A 49 -8.41 10.16 -16.26
N TYR A 50 -9.32 9.47 -15.59
CA TYR A 50 -10.46 10.01 -14.88
C TYR A 50 -10.29 9.79 -13.39
N ARG A 51 -10.55 10.81 -12.59
CA ARG A 51 -10.64 10.72 -11.13
C ARG A 51 -11.95 11.32 -10.65
N THR A 52 -12.58 10.70 -9.66
CA THR A 52 -13.72 11.30 -8.94
C THR A 52 -13.52 11.23 -7.44
N MET A 53 -13.83 12.34 -6.76
CA MET A 53 -13.61 12.53 -5.33
C MET A 53 -14.94 12.88 -4.65
N LYS A 54 -15.24 12.18 -3.55
CA LYS A 54 -16.44 12.38 -2.74
C LYS A 54 -15.99 12.77 -1.33
N TYR A 55 -16.72 13.67 -0.69
CA TYR A 55 -16.34 14.27 0.60
C TYR A 55 -17.40 13.98 1.68
N HIS A 56 -16.95 13.85 2.92
CA HIS A 56 -17.81 13.81 4.10
C HIS A 56 -18.43 15.20 4.34
N VAL A 57 -19.50 15.28 5.15
CA VAL A 57 -20.14 16.56 5.54
C VAL A 57 -19.20 17.44 6.40
N SER A 58 -18.07 16.90 6.87
CA SER A 58 -16.97 17.65 7.48
C SER A 58 -16.05 18.35 6.46
N GLY A 59 -16.21 18.09 5.17
CA GLY A 59 -15.30 18.47 4.08
C GLY A 59 -14.11 17.53 3.90
N SER A 60 -13.89 16.56 4.79
CA SER A 60 -12.80 15.56 4.67
C SER A 60 -13.03 14.63 3.46
N LEU A 61 -11.98 14.25 2.73
CA LEU A 61 -12.08 13.32 1.60
C LEU A 61 -12.65 11.98 2.07
N ALA A 62 -13.75 11.50 1.48
CA ALA A 62 -14.43 10.26 1.87
C ALA A 62 -14.02 9.07 1.00
N SER A 63 -13.90 9.27 -0.31
CA SER A 63 -13.44 8.25 -1.24
C SER A 63 -12.89 8.86 -2.52
N MET A 64 -11.93 8.19 -3.13
CA MET A 64 -11.37 8.51 -4.43
C MET A 64 -11.50 7.32 -5.37
N LYS A 65 -11.94 7.56 -6.60
CA LYS A 65 -11.99 6.61 -7.72
C LYS A 65 -11.04 7.05 -8.83
N HIS A 66 -10.55 6.08 -9.60
CA HIS A 66 -9.69 6.25 -10.77
C HIS A 66 -10.14 5.37 -11.94
N GLY A 67 -9.98 5.83 -13.18
CA GLY A 67 -10.35 5.07 -14.38
C GLY A 67 -9.52 5.50 -15.60
N ILE A 68 -9.22 4.55 -16.49
CA ILE A 68 -8.34 4.76 -17.66
C ILE A 68 -9.10 4.35 -18.92
N ASN A 69 -9.22 5.25 -19.90
CA ASN A 69 -9.96 5.07 -21.16
C ASN A 69 -11.39 4.53 -20.97
N ILE A 70 -12.06 4.95 -19.89
CA ILE A 70 -13.41 4.49 -19.52
C ILE A 70 -14.52 5.24 -20.27
N SER A 71 -15.69 4.59 -20.37
CA SER A 71 -16.92 5.18 -20.91
C SER A 71 -18.03 5.40 -19.87
N SER A 72 -17.87 4.95 -18.61
CA SER A 72 -18.79 5.23 -17.50
C SER A 72 -18.12 5.15 -16.10
N GLU A 73 -18.70 5.82 -15.09
CA GLU A 73 -18.20 5.81 -13.69
C GLU A 73 -18.18 4.40 -13.05
N ASP A 74 -18.98 3.47 -13.60
CA ASP A 74 -19.07 2.07 -13.15
C ASP A 74 -17.83 1.24 -13.52
N GLN A 75 -17.00 1.72 -14.45
CA GLN A 75 -15.72 1.09 -14.82
C GLN A 75 -14.55 1.57 -13.94
N MET A 76 -14.73 2.63 -13.14
CA MET A 76 -13.69 3.16 -12.27
C MET A 76 -13.40 2.23 -11.09
N GLN A 77 -12.12 2.06 -10.76
CA GLN A 77 -11.69 1.42 -9.53
C GLN A 77 -11.69 2.42 -8.39
N THR A 78 -12.10 2.00 -7.19
CA THR A 78 -11.95 2.82 -5.98
C THR A 78 -10.50 2.72 -5.53
N LEU A 79 -9.73 3.81 -5.56
CA LEU A 79 -8.35 3.81 -5.06
C LEU A 79 -8.34 3.63 -3.55
N ALA A 80 -9.08 4.48 -2.85
CA ALA A 80 -9.28 4.36 -1.42
C ALA A 80 -10.60 4.95 -0.90
N THR A 81 -11.01 4.48 0.27
CA THR A 81 -12.09 5.04 1.10
C THR A 81 -11.54 5.37 2.49
N TYR A 82 -11.85 6.56 3.01
CA TYR A 82 -11.23 7.13 4.20
C TYR A 82 -12.25 7.39 5.32
N THR A 83 -11.91 6.97 6.54
CA THR A 83 -12.68 7.19 7.77
C THR A 83 -11.86 8.01 8.76
N TYR A 84 -12.52 8.89 9.52
CA TYR A 84 -11.89 9.82 10.47
C TYR A 84 -12.56 9.75 11.84
N ASN A 85 -11.84 10.17 12.89
CA ASN A 85 -12.40 10.38 14.22
C ASN A 85 -13.01 11.78 14.40
N ASP A 86 -13.64 12.04 15.55
CA ASP A 86 -14.25 13.33 15.92
C ASP A 86 -13.26 14.52 15.94
N LEU A 87 -11.94 14.28 15.85
CA LEU A 87 -10.89 15.29 15.77
C LEU A 87 -10.39 15.54 14.33
N GLY A 88 -10.97 14.85 13.34
CA GLY A 88 -10.57 14.94 11.93
C GLY A 88 -9.32 14.15 11.58
N GLN A 89 -8.83 13.27 12.46
CA GLN A 89 -7.68 12.40 12.19
C GLN A 89 -8.15 11.11 11.50
N GLN A 90 -7.46 10.69 10.45
CA GLN A 90 -7.80 9.48 9.68
C GLN A 90 -7.60 8.22 10.54
N THR A 91 -8.63 7.40 10.72
CA THR A 91 -8.56 6.17 11.52
C THR A 91 -8.49 4.90 10.67
N VAL A 92 -9.05 4.93 9.46
CA VAL A 92 -9.03 3.80 8.51
C VAL A 92 -8.91 4.33 7.09
N LYS A 93 -8.05 3.70 6.30
CA LYS A 93 -8.02 3.74 4.84
C LYS A 93 -8.25 2.33 4.31
N LEU A 94 -9.25 2.14 3.46
CA LEU A 94 -9.47 0.89 2.73
C LEU A 94 -9.01 1.09 1.29
N PHE A 95 -8.12 0.23 0.78
CA PHE A 95 -7.60 0.28 -0.58
C PHE A 95 -8.47 -0.54 -1.56
N GLY A 96 -8.56 -0.13 -2.82
CA GLY A 96 -8.84 -1.03 -3.94
C GLY A 96 -10.17 -1.80 -3.94
N ASN A 97 -11.26 -1.25 -3.41
CA ASN A 97 -12.51 -1.98 -3.13
C ASN A 97 -12.34 -3.13 -2.09
N ASP A 98 -11.55 -2.90 -1.04
CA ASP A 98 -11.24 -3.84 0.05
C ASP A 98 -10.18 -4.92 -0.31
N VAL A 99 -9.20 -4.54 -1.14
CA VAL A 99 -7.95 -5.30 -1.39
C VAL A 99 -7.10 -5.42 -0.12
N GLY A 100 -7.17 -4.42 0.74
CA GLY A 100 -6.42 -4.31 1.98
C GLY A 100 -6.72 -3.00 2.70
N ASP A 101 -6.20 -2.85 3.91
CA ASP A 101 -6.54 -1.74 4.79
C ASP A 101 -5.33 -1.23 5.59
N GLN A 102 -5.34 0.06 5.92
CA GLN A 102 -4.43 0.66 6.88
C GLN A 102 -5.23 1.44 7.93
N ASN A 103 -5.10 1.03 9.18
CA ASN A 103 -5.72 1.61 10.36
C ASN A 103 -4.68 2.41 11.15
N TYR A 104 -5.14 3.42 11.90
CA TYR A 104 -4.29 4.35 12.64
C TYR A 104 -4.89 4.60 14.03
N ASP A 105 -4.20 4.21 15.10
CA ASP A 105 -4.54 4.69 16.46
C ASP A 105 -3.68 5.88 16.86
N TYR A 106 -4.27 6.78 17.65
CA TYR A 106 -3.61 7.96 18.17
C TYR A 106 -3.61 7.98 19.69
N SER A 107 -2.55 8.55 20.28
CA SER A 107 -2.54 8.88 21.70
C SER A 107 -3.42 10.11 22.00
N ILE A 108 -3.76 10.33 23.27
CA ILE A 108 -4.36 11.60 23.74
C ILE A 108 -3.50 12.84 23.45
N ARG A 109 -2.26 12.65 22.99
CA ARG A 109 -1.32 13.68 22.54
C ARG A 109 -1.28 13.83 21.03
N GLY A 110 -2.23 13.29 20.25
CA GLY A 110 -2.18 13.44 18.78
C GLY A 110 -0.80 13.07 18.21
N TRP A 111 -0.31 11.92 18.66
CA TRP A 111 0.86 11.20 18.15
C TRP A 111 0.37 9.82 17.72
N LEU A 112 0.82 9.34 16.56
CA LEU A 112 0.56 7.98 16.08
C LEU A 112 1.02 6.96 17.13
N LYS A 113 0.19 5.95 17.40
CA LYS A 113 0.49 4.88 18.35
C LYS A 113 0.67 3.54 17.66
N SER A 114 -0.19 3.27 16.69
CA SER A 114 -0.21 2.06 15.88
C SER A 114 -0.55 2.46 14.45
N LEU A 115 -0.06 1.67 13.52
CA LEU A 115 -0.31 1.74 12.09
C LEU A 115 -0.42 0.29 11.62
N GLY A 116 -1.48 -0.10 10.92
CA GLY A 116 -1.51 -1.47 10.40
C GLY A 116 -2.85 -1.99 9.94
N SER A 117 -2.84 -3.21 9.44
CA SER A 117 -3.96 -3.82 8.72
C SER A 117 -4.76 -4.82 9.57
N THR A 118 -6.03 -5.01 9.26
CA THR A 118 -6.83 -6.16 9.74
C THR A 118 -6.55 -7.43 8.93
N ASN A 119 -6.06 -7.31 7.70
CA ASN A 119 -5.62 -8.43 6.87
C ASN A 119 -4.36 -9.12 7.44
N THR A 120 -4.17 -10.37 7.05
CA THR A 120 -3.03 -11.21 7.46
C THR A 120 -1.84 -10.98 6.53
N GLY A 121 -0.63 -10.86 7.09
CA GLY A 121 0.59 -10.61 6.32
C GLY A 121 0.73 -9.18 5.77
N VAL A 122 -0.21 -8.27 6.05
CA VAL A 122 -0.06 -6.85 5.67
C VAL A 122 0.62 -6.06 6.79
N PHE A 123 1.53 -5.16 6.43
CA PHE A 123 2.46 -4.46 7.32
C PHE A 123 1.77 -3.77 8.51
N LYS A 124 2.36 -3.91 9.69
CA LYS A 124 1.89 -3.32 10.97
C LYS A 124 3.08 -2.77 11.74
N GLN A 125 2.87 -1.68 12.48
CA GLN A 125 3.91 -0.93 13.20
C GLN A 125 3.32 -0.22 14.44
N ASP A 126 3.91 -0.46 15.61
CA ASP A 126 3.59 0.22 16.87
C ASP A 126 4.71 1.20 17.26
N PHE A 127 4.32 2.28 17.95
CA PHE A 127 5.18 3.43 18.25
C PHE A 127 5.34 3.68 19.75
N TYR A 128 6.59 3.67 20.21
CA TYR A 128 6.96 3.90 21.61
C TYR A 128 7.72 5.21 21.77
N TYR A 129 7.23 6.07 22.66
CA TYR A 129 7.81 7.38 22.95
C TYR A 129 8.31 7.43 24.39
N HIS A 130 7.39 7.45 25.36
CA HIS A 130 7.67 7.61 26.80
C HIS A 130 7.33 6.35 27.62
N SER A 131 6.97 5.26 26.93
CA SER A 131 6.47 4.00 27.47
C SER A 131 6.53 2.92 26.39
N GLY A 132 6.85 1.67 26.76
CA GLY A 132 6.96 0.52 25.84
C GLY A 132 8.40 0.16 25.47
N SER A 133 9.27 1.17 25.36
CA SER A 133 10.71 1.06 25.13
C SER A 133 11.53 1.14 26.44
N GLU A 134 12.78 0.67 26.40
CA GLU A 134 13.76 0.85 27.48
C GLU A 134 14.10 2.34 27.67
N GLU A 135 14.56 2.98 26.59
CA GLU A 135 14.75 4.42 26.46
C GLU A 135 13.41 5.15 26.46
N LYS A 136 13.35 6.40 26.96
CA LYS A 136 12.10 7.15 27.10
C LYS A 136 12.26 8.61 26.70
N HIS A 137 11.44 9.05 25.75
CA HIS A 137 11.50 10.36 25.12
C HIS A 137 10.15 11.09 25.31
N TYR A 138 10.17 12.12 26.14
CA TYR A 138 9.00 12.94 26.48
C TYR A 138 8.87 14.20 25.59
N ASN A 139 9.90 14.48 24.79
CA ASN A 139 10.01 15.60 23.84
C ASN A 139 9.24 15.38 22.53
N GLY A 140 8.96 14.12 22.16
CA GLY A 140 8.27 13.75 20.92
C GLY A 140 9.09 12.84 19.99
N ASN A 141 10.38 12.61 20.27
CA ASN A 141 11.16 11.63 19.51
C ASN A 141 10.58 10.22 19.74
N ILE A 142 10.56 9.39 18.71
CA ILE A 142 10.24 7.98 18.83
C ILE A 142 11.43 7.29 19.50
N ALA A 143 11.21 6.67 20.67
CA ALA A 143 12.22 5.91 21.41
C ALA A 143 12.32 4.45 20.95
N GLY A 144 11.28 3.94 20.28
CA GLY A 144 11.37 2.70 19.52
C GLY A 144 10.12 2.42 18.69
N ILE A 145 10.24 1.48 17.77
CA ILE A 145 9.11 0.88 17.04
C ILE A 145 9.15 -0.64 17.18
N GLU A 146 7.98 -1.27 17.09
CA GLU A 146 7.82 -2.68 16.76
C GLU A 146 7.06 -2.78 15.43
N TRP A 147 7.37 -3.76 14.57
CA TRP A 147 6.69 -3.97 13.30
C TRP A 147 6.65 -5.44 12.88
N SER A 148 5.76 -5.77 11.96
CA SER A 148 5.70 -7.07 11.26
C SER A 148 5.30 -6.91 9.79
N GLY A 149 5.71 -7.87 8.97
CA GLY A 149 5.48 -7.93 7.53
C GLY A 149 4.69 -9.16 7.10
N GLN A 150 4.97 -9.67 5.89
CA GLN A 150 4.29 -10.82 5.29
C GLN A 150 4.43 -12.09 6.13
N ASP A 151 5.59 -12.30 6.75
CA ASP A 151 5.90 -13.44 7.61
C ASP A 151 5.25 -13.38 9.00
N GLY A 152 4.58 -12.28 9.34
CA GLY A 152 3.94 -12.05 10.64
C GLY A 152 4.91 -11.94 11.83
N LYS A 153 6.23 -11.94 11.61
CA LYS A 153 7.23 -11.93 12.68
C LYS A 153 7.43 -10.51 13.22
N SER A 154 7.22 -10.36 14.52
CA SER A 154 7.53 -9.13 15.26
C SER A 154 9.04 -8.87 15.28
N ARG A 155 9.40 -7.65 14.89
CA ARG A 155 10.74 -7.06 14.82
C ARG A 155 10.69 -5.68 15.46
N SER A 156 11.78 -5.21 16.04
CA SER A 156 11.79 -3.92 16.74
C SER A 156 13.10 -3.17 16.63
N TYR A 157 13.02 -1.84 16.70
CA TYR A 157 14.15 -0.94 16.84
C TYR A 157 14.01 -0.14 18.13
N ALA A 158 15.05 -0.14 18.97
CA ALA A 158 15.20 0.84 20.05
C ALA A 158 16.18 1.94 19.61
N TYR A 159 15.71 3.19 19.60
CA TYR A 159 16.48 4.33 19.11
C TYR A 159 17.22 5.04 20.25
N GLN A 160 18.37 5.63 19.92
CA GLN A 160 19.12 6.51 20.82
C GLN A 160 19.52 7.78 20.07
N TYR A 161 19.47 8.92 20.76
CA TYR A 161 19.77 10.24 20.18
C TYR A 161 20.74 11.02 21.07
N ASP A 162 21.42 12.01 20.49
CA ASP A 162 22.17 13.01 21.26
C ASP A 162 21.28 14.15 21.77
N ASN A 163 21.87 15.09 22.53
CA ASN A 163 21.17 16.25 23.07
C ASN A 163 20.68 17.25 22.01
N ALA A 164 21.11 17.12 20.75
CA ALA A 164 20.59 17.88 19.61
C ALA A 164 19.46 17.13 18.87
N ASN A 165 19.10 15.93 19.33
CA ASN A 165 18.15 14.99 18.73
C ASN A 165 18.66 14.29 17.44
N ARG A 166 19.98 14.21 17.21
CA ARG A 166 20.58 13.46 16.10
C ARG A 166 20.71 11.97 16.47
N LEU A 167 20.51 11.07 15.51
CA LEU A 167 20.44 9.62 15.72
C LEU A 167 21.82 9.00 16.01
N LEU A 168 21.99 8.37 17.17
CA LEU A 168 23.23 7.68 17.56
C LEU A 168 23.22 6.17 17.29
N ALA A 169 22.04 5.55 17.40
CA ALA A 169 21.84 4.11 17.20
C ALA A 169 20.37 3.75 16.94
N ALA A 170 20.17 2.61 16.29
CA ALA A 170 18.90 1.89 16.19
C ALA A 170 19.18 0.40 16.42
N LYS A 171 18.89 -0.10 17.62
CA LYS A 171 19.20 -1.47 18.04
C LYS A 171 18.09 -2.42 17.60
N PHE A 172 18.39 -3.31 16.66
CA PHE A 172 17.44 -4.30 16.13
C PHE A 172 17.24 -5.46 17.11
N ASN A 173 15.99 -5.78 17.44
CA ASN A 173 15.65 -6.96 18.24
C ASN A 173 14.45 -7.70 17.62
N ALA A 174 14.57 -9.03 17.50
CA ALA A 174 13.53 -9.93 17.01
C ALA A 174 13.81 -11.35 17.52
N ALA A 175 12.78 -12.20 17.58
CA ALA A 175 12.90 -13.54 18.15
C ALA A 175 13.95 -14.41 17.43
N GLY A 176 15.10 -14.62 18.08
CA GLY A 176 16.25 -15.36 17.56
C GLY A 176 17.25 -14.56 16.71
N GLU A 177 17.00 -13.27 16.45
CA GLU A 177 17.68 -12.47 15.40
C GLU A 177 18.23 -11.12 15.93
N ASN A 178 18.47 -11.01 17.24
CA ASN A 178 18.91 -9.77 17.86
C ASN A 178 20.22 -9.26 17.24
N ASN A 179 20.23 -7.97 16.91
CA ASN A 179 21.30 -7.23 16.21
C ASN A 179 21.56 -7.60 14.74
N HIS A 180 20.71 -8.40 14.08
CA HIS A 180 20.90 -8.71 12.65
C HIS A 180 20.92 -7.45 11.76
N TYR A 181 20.15 -6.42 12.13
CA TYR A 181 19.97 -5.18 11.36
C TYR A 181 20.25 -3.89 12.18
N SER A 182 21.10 -3.97 13.21
CA SER A 182 21.40 -2.82 14.09
C SER A 182 22.23 -1.73 13.40
N LEU A 183 21.84 -0.47 13.60
CA LEU A 183 22.73 0.69 13.46
C LEU A 183 23.31 1.08 14.81
N GLN A 184 24.61 1.39 14.86
CA GLN A 184 25.26 1.87 16.08
C GLN A 184 26.53 2.67 15.79
N GLY A 185 27.04 3.37 16.81
CA GLY A 185 28.28 4.12 16.71
C GLY A 185 28.20 5.30 15.75
N ILE A 186 27.01 5.82 15.48
CA ILE A 186 26.86 7.04 14.70
C ILE A 186 27.38 8.20 15.55
N SER A 187 28.29 8.99 15.01
CA SER A 187 28.84 10.17 15.67
C SER A 187 28.91 11.35 14.72
N TYR A 188 28.99 12.56 15.27
CA TYR A 188 28.89 13.80 14.51
C TYR A 188 29.88 14.85 14.99
N ASP A 189 30.27 15.76 14.09
CA ASP A 189 30.94 17.01 14.46
C ASP A 189 29.94 18.07 15.00
N ALA A 190 30.43 19.30 15.18
CA ALA A 190 29.62 20.43 15.63
C ALA A 190 28.59 20.91 14.58
N ASN A 191 28.87 20.72 13.28
CA ASN A 191 28.01 21.10 12.16
C ASN A 191 27.00 20.00 11.80
N GLY A 192 27.12 18.79 12.37
CA GLY A 192 26.30 17.64 11.99
C GLY A 192 26.80 16.86 10.77
N ASN A 193 28.07 16.99 10.40
CA ASN A 193 28.70 15.99 9.52
C ASN A 193 28.77 14.64 10.26
N ILE A 194 28.36 13.54 9.62
CA ILE A 194 28.52 12.17 10.15
C ILE A 194 30.02 11.85 10.15
N LEU A 195 30.59 11.46 11.28
CA LEU A 195 32.02 11.11 11.40
C LEU A 195 32.25 9.59 11.36
N THR A 196 31.33 8.82 11.95
CA THR A 196 31.37 7.35 11.96
C THR A 196 29.97 6.77 11.81
N MET A 197 29.86 5.54 11.30
CA MET A 197 28.63 4.74 11.32
C MET A 197 28.96 3.24 11.17
N ALA A 198 28.42 2.39 12.05
CA ALA A 198 28.50 0.94 11.87
C ALA A 198 27.10 0.33 11.62
N ARG A 199 26.96 -0.45 10.55
CA ARG A 199 25.73 -1.18 10.21
C ARG A 199 25.90 -2.69 10.33
N PHE A 200 24.82 -3.35 10.69
CA PHE A 200 24.67 -4.80 10.67
C PHE A 200 23.59 -5.15 9.64
N ASN A 201 23.81 -6.22 8.86
CA ASN A 201 22.90 -6.70 7.82
C ASN A 201 23.28 -8.15 7.45
N GLU A 202 22.70 -8.70 6.38
CA GLU A 202 23.08 -10.02 5.85
C GLU A 202 24.48 -10.01 5.20
N LYS A 203 25.38 -10.84 5.73
CA LYS A 203 26.74 -11.03 5.20
C LYS A 203 26.77 -12.04 4.06
N SER A 204 25.96 -13.09 4.19
CA SER A 204 25.71 -14.15 3.21
C SER A 204 24.43 -14.87 3.62
N ASN A 205 23.74 -15.56 2.70
CA ASN A 205 22.48 -16.28 2.96
C ASN A 205 22.35 -16.84 4.40
N ASN A 206 21.35 -16.34 5.15
CA ASN A 206 21.03 -16.66 6.54
C ASN A 206 22.15 -16.41 7.57
N THR A 207 23.15 -15.57 7.26
CA THR A 207 24.33 -15.28 8.09
C THR A 207 24.50 -13.78 8.28
N TYR A 208 24.36 -13.30 9.52
CA TYR A 208 24.24 -11.88 9.85
C TYR A 208 25.41 -11.35 10.69
N GLY A 209 25.62 -10.03 10.65
CA GLY A 209 26.62 -9.34 11.48
C GLY A 209 26.98 -7.97 10.92
N LYS A 210 28.05 -7.34 11.43
CA LYS A 210 28.50 -6.04 10.92
C LYS A 210 28.87 -6.15 9.43
N VAL A 211 28.29 -5.31 8.59
CA VAL A 211 28.56 -5.19 7.14
C VAL A 211 29.22 -3.87 6.75
N ASP A 212 29.13 -2.86 7.61
CA ASP A 212 29.73 -1.53 7.46
C ASP A 212 30.43 -1.13 8.77
N ASP A 213 31.66 -0.61 8.72
CA ASP A 213 32.36 0.02 9.85
C ASP A 213 32.97 1.38 9.41
N LEU A 214 32.10 2.29 8.99
CA LEU A 214 32.46 3.49 8.23
C LEU A 214 33.07 4.59 9.09
N THR A 215 34.15 5.19 8.58
CA THR A 215 34.75 6.43 9.04
C THR A 215 34.77 7.44 7.90
N TYR A 216 34.21 8.63 8.13
CA TYR A 216 34.02 9.67 7.13
C TYR A 216 35.13 10.72 7.27
N LYS A 217 35.88 10.99 6.20
CA LYS A 217 36.93 12.02 6.18
C LYS A 217 36.50 13.20 5.33
N TYR A 218 36.36 14.35 5.98
CA TYR A 218 36.03 15.63 5.35
C TYR A 218 37.28 16.39 4.89
N ASP A 219 37.05 17.38 4.02
CA ASP A 219 38.08 18.30 3.56
C ASP A 219 38.55 19.22 4.71
N SER A 220 39.86 19.41 4.78
CA SER A 220 40.55 20.07 5.89
C SER A 220 41.76 20.83 5.34
N ASN A 221 41.50 21.80 4.45
CA ASN A 221 42.56 22.53 3.78
C ASN A 221 43.33 23.47 4.74
N GLU A 222 44.65 23.35 4.77
CA GLU A 222 45.55 24.23 5.51
C GLU A 222 45.46 25.69 5.02
N ASP A 223 45.16 25.93 3.73
CA ASP A 223 44.95 27.28 3.17
C ASP A 223 43.77 28.03 3.81
N LEU A 224 42.81 27.32 4.40
CA LEU A 224 41.70 27.89 5.17
C LEU A 224 42.07 28.08 6.65
N GLY A 225 43.37 28.12 6.98
CA GLY A 225 43.88 28.21 8.34
C GLY A 225 43.64 26.95 9.19
N GLY A 226 43.46 25.79 8.55
CA GLY A 226 43.06 24.55 9.21
C GLY A 226 41.55 24.46 9.51
N SER A 227 40.72 25.26 8.85
CA SER A 227 39.26 25.19 8.99
C SER A 227 38.67 23.96 8.28
N TYR A 228 37.81 23.22 8.97
CA TYR A 228 37.09 22.09 8.40
C TYR A 228 36.05 22.54 7.37
N SER A 229 36.01 21.84 6.24
CA SER A 229 35.02 21.99 5.18
C SER A 229 33.94 20.92 5.33
N ASN A 230 32.72 21.23 4.89
CA ASN A 230 31.60 20.27 4.90
C ASN A 230 31.64 19.29 3.70
N LYS A 231 32.60 19.43 2.79
CA LYS A 231 32.80 18.51 1.66
C LYS A 231 33.43 17.21 2.14
N LEU A 232 32.76 16.08 1.90
CA LEU A 232 33.25 14.74 2.23
C LEU A 232 34.29 14.31 1.20
N LEU A 233 35.55 14.05 1.59
CA LEU A 233 36.61 13.62 0.68
C LEU A 233 36.62 12.11 0.45
N ARG A 234 36.38 11.29 1.48
CA ARG A 234 36.30 9.83 1.33
C ARG A 234 35.55 9.19 2.50
N VAL A 235 35.05 7.98 2.28
CA VAL A 235 34.63 7.08 3.36
C VAL A 235 35.57 5.88 3.38
N GLN A 236 36.04 5.52 4.56
CA GLN A 236 36.80 4.30 4.78
C GLN A 236 35.96 3.33 5.58
N ASP A 237 35.79 2.11 5.07
CA ASP A 237 35.28 0.98 5.84
C ASP A 237 36.43 0.31 6.63
N GLY A 238 36.15 -0.10 7.86
CA GLY A 238 37.04 -0.86 8.72
C GLY A 238 37.01 -2.38 8.49
N LEU A 239 36.10 -2.90 7.66
CA LEU A 239 35.99 -4.32 7.36
C LEU A 239 36.90 -4.76 6.20
N VAL A 240 37.17 -6.06 6.16
CA VAL A 240 38.15 -6.69 5.25
C VAL A 240 37.49 -7.30 4.00
N SER A 241 36.16 -7.44 4.00
CA SER A 241 35.41 -8.03 2.88
C SER A 241 34.30 -7.07 2.44
N ASN A 242 34.27 -6.78 1.15
CA ASN A 242 33.25 -6.00 0.46
C ASN A 242 32.34 -6.89 -0.41
N THR A 243 32.29 -8.20 -0.15
CA THR A 243 31.50 -9.18 -0.92
C THR A 243 30.28 -9.70 -0.17
N TYR A 244 29.74 -8.90 0.76
CA TYR A 244 28.53 -9.24 1.48
C TYR A 244 27.28 -9.16 0.60
N THR A 245 26.25 -9.94 0.94
CA THR A 245 24.97 -10.00 0.20
C THR A 245 24.14 -8.73 0.32
N ALA A 246 24.23 -8.02 1.44
CA ALA A 246 23.53 -6.75 1.62
C ALA A 246 24.01 -5.63 0.67
N LYS A 247 23.21 -4.58 0.55
CA LYS A 247 23.52 -3.34 -0.20
C LYS A 247 24.44 -2.38 0.59
N ASP A 248 25.34 -2.91 1.43
CA ASP A 248 26.32 -2.15 2.24
C ASP A 248 27.36 -1.38 1.40
N PHE A 249 28.16 -0.52 2.03
CA PHE A 249 29.17 0.29 1.34
C PHE A 249 30.25 -0.60 0.71
N LYS A 250 30.30 -0.60 -0.63
CA LYS A 250 31.26 -1.39 -1.42
C LYS A 250 32.45 -0.50 -1.87
N PRO A 251 33.48 -0.27 -1.03
CA PRO A 251 34.62 0.58 -1.41
C PRO A 251 35.30 0.07 -2.68
N ASN A 252 35.72 1.00 -3.52
CA ASN A 252 36.46 0.66 -4.73
C ASN A 252 37.94 0.50 -4.40
N THR A 253 38.31 -0.69 -3.94
CA THR A 253 39.68 -1.05 -3.54
C THR A 253 40.76 -0.87 -4.62
N GLY A 254 40.36 -0.60 -5.88
CA GLY A 254 41.25 -0.22 -6.98
C GLY A 254 41.57 1.29 -7.07
N SER A 255 40.94 2.15 -6.28
CA SER A 255 41.27 3.59 -6.18
C SER A 255 41.46 4.02 -4.72
N GLN A 256 42.21 5.11 -4.53
CA GLN A 256 42.35 5.83 -3.26
C GLN A 256 42.17 7.35 -3.44
N GLU A 257 41.56 7.74 -4.57
CA GLU A 257 41.28 9.14 -4.93
C GLU A 257 40.16 9.72 -4.07
N ASP A 258 40.31 10.98 -3.66
CA ASP A 258 39.27 11.70 -2.94
C ASP A 258 38.14 12.17 -3.88
N TYR A 259 36.94 12.29 -3.34
CA TYR A 259 35.74 12.79 -3.99
C TYR A 259 35.97 14.26 -4.40
N SER A 260 35.84 14.52 -5.70
CA SER A 260 35.97 15.88 -6.25
C SER A 260 34.63 16.61 -6.20
N TYR A 261 34.71 17.95 -6.17
CA TYR A 261 33.54 18.83 -6.17
C TYR A 261 33.75 20.00 -7.13
N ASP A 262 32.67 20.57 -7.63
CA ASP A 262 32.72 21.85 -8.36
C ASP A 262 32.76 23.07 -7.42
N ALA A 263 32.69 24.26 -8.03
CA ALA A 263 32.68 25.55 -7.34
C ALA A 263 31.38 25.83 -6.56
N ASN A 264 30.24 25.29 -7.02
CA ASN A 264 28.95 25.40 -6.32
C ASN A 264 28.88 24.46 -5.10
N GLY A 265 29.68 23.40 -5.10
CA GLY A 265 29.72 22.39 -4.05
C GLY A 265 29.06 21.07 -4.42
N ASN A 266 28.80 20.82 -5.70
CA ASN A 266 28.25 19.55 -6.17
C ASN A 266 29.36 18.51 -6.31
N GLN A 267 29.11 17.26 -5.89
CA GLN A 267 30.10 16.18 -5.97
C GLN A 267 30.31 15.71 -7.42
N THR A 268 31.46 16.01 -8.02
CA THR A 268 31.77 15.68 -9.41
C THR A 268 32.41 14.31 -9.61
N THR A 269 32.93 13.66 -8.56
CA THR A 269 33.37 12.25 -8.61
C THR A 269 33.03 11.46 -7.34
N ASN A 270 32.83 10.16 -7.47
CA ASN A 270 32.71 9.22 -6.36
C ASN A 270 33.37 7.88 -6.79
N PRO A 271 34.68 7.70 -6.54
CA PRO A 271 35.40 6.51 -6.98
C PRO A 271 34.85 5.20 -6.38
N ASP A 272 34.25 5.22 -5.19
CA ASP A 272 33.64 4.05 -4.55
C ASP A 272 32.43 3.55 -5.31
N LYS A 273 31.46 4.43 -5.61
CA LYS A 273 30.37 4.15 -6.56
C LYS A 273 30.81 4.18 -8.02
N ARG A 274 32.13 4.15 -8.28
CA ARG A 274 32.79 4.10 -9.61
C ARG A 274 32.43 5.27 -10.53
N ILE A 275 31.92 6.38 -9.99
CA ILE A 275 31.54 7.58 -10.73
C ILE A 275 32.79 8.39 -11.05
N SER A 276 33.18 8.40 -12.33
CA SER A 276 34.35 9.12 -12.84
C SER A 276 34.05 10.56 -13.26
N LYS A 277 32.77 10.90 -13.45
CA LYS A 277 32.28 12.27 -13.69
C LYS A 277 30.79 12.37 -13.37
N ILE A 278 30.40 13.45 -12.70
CA ILE A 278 29.05 14.04 -12.79
C ILE A 278 29.17 15.43 -13.44
N SER A 279 28.28 15.77 -14.36
CA SER A 279 28.02 17.16 -14.74
C SER A 279 26.59 17.56 -14.38
N TYR A 280 26.42 18.85 -14.04
CA TYR A 280 25.24 19.40 -13.42
C TYR A 280 24.65 20.55 -14.25
N ASN A 281 23.33 20.69 -14.24
CA ASN A 281 22.64 21.82 -14.82
C ASN A 281 22.74 23.06 -13.91
N HIS A 282 22.15 24.17 -14.35
CA HIS A 282 22.14 25.44 -13.61
C HIS A 282 21.33 25.41 -12.29
N LEU A 283 20.52 24.37 -12.05
CA LEU A 283 19.79 24.11 -10.81
C LEU A 283 20.56 23.16 -9.86
N ASN A 284 21.79 22.76 -10.23
CA ASN A 284 22.60 21.74 -9.55
C ASN A 284 22.03 20.30 -9.59
N LEU A 285 21.21 19.98 -10.60
CA LEU A 285 20.71 18.61 -10.87
C LEU A 285 21.64 17.86 -11.84
N PRO A 286 21.88 16.54 -11.69
CA PRO A 286 22.82 15.81 -12.55
C PRO A 286 22.30 15.66 -14.00
N GLU A 287 23.01 16.18 -15.00
CA GLU A 287 22.68 15.96 -16.44
C GLU A 287 23.31 14.67 -16.97
N GLU A 288 24.49 14.30 -16.46
CA GLU A 288 25.22 13.10 -16.84
C GLU A 288 26.03 12.57 -15.67
N ILE A 289 25.80 11.30 -15.32
CA ILE A 289 26.65 10.49 -14.46
C ILE A 289 27.39 9.49 -15.36
N THR A 290 28.73 9.54 -15.37
CA THR A 290 29.59 8.60 -16.10
C THR A 290 30.37 7.73 -15.11
N PHE A 291 30.40 6.43 -15.39
CA PHE A 291 31.04 5.42 -14.56
C PHE A 291 32.35 4.93 -15.20
N SER A 292 33.35 4.60 -14.39
CA SER A 292 34.63 4.04 -14.84
C SER A 292 34.50 2.64 -15.47
N THR A 293 33.34 1.99 -15.28
CA THR A 293 32.92 0.76 -15.98
C THR A 293 32.53 0.99 -17.44
N GLY A 294 32.48 2.24 -17.92
CA GLY A 294 31.99 2.62 -19.25
C GLY A 294 30.47 2.83 -19.33
N GLY A 295 29.76 2.63 -18.21
CA GLY A 295 28.33 2.96 -18.08
C GLY A 295 28.07 4.47 -18.02
N LYS A 296 26.83 4.85 -18.33
CA LYS A 296 26.32 6.22 -18.18
C LYS A 296 24.85 6.22 -17.74
N ILE A 297 24.46 7.28 -17.07
CA ILE A 297 23.06 7.71 -16.94
C ILE A 297 23.01 9.18 -17.38
N ASN A 298 22.08 9.53 -18.26
CA ASN A 298 21.81 10.88 -18.70
C ASN A 298 20.38 11.26 -18.28
N PHE A 299 20.19 12.48 -17.79
CA PHE A 299 18.89 12.99 -17.36
C PHE A 299 18.53 14.25 -18.14
N ALA A 300 17.23 14.45 -18.39
CA ALA A 300 16.67 15.70 -18.86
C ALA A 300 15.67 16.24 -17.84
N TYR A 301 15.67 17.56 -17.67
CA TYR A 301 14.74 18.28 -16.79
C TYR A 301 14.08 19.43 -17.56
N ASP A 302 12.93 19.89 -17.08
CA ASP A 302 12.35 21.18 -17.49
C ASP A 302 13.09 22.37 -16.84
N ALA A 303 12.61 23.59 -17.07
CA ALA A 303 13.19 24.80 -16.46
C ALA A 303 12.87 24.90 -14.95
N GLU A 304 11.80 24.23 -14.53
CA GLU A 304 11.36 24.08 -13.16
C GLU A 304 12.31 23.20 -12.33
N GLY A 305 12.87 22.13 -12.92
CA GLY A 305 13.73 21.13 -12.28
C GLY A 305 13.10 19.75 -12.09
N ASN A 306 12.01 19.44 -12.79
CA ASN A 306 11.34 18.14 -12.78
C ASN A 306 11.96 17.21 -13.83
N LYS A 307 12.09 15.93 -13.49
CA LYS A 307 12.70 14.93 -14.38
C LYS A 307 11.76 14.63 -15.55
N LEU A 308 12.21 14.91 -16.77
CA LEU A 308 11.49 14.63 -18.02
C LEU A 308 11.93 13.29 -18.64
N SER A 309 13.21 12.93 -18.53
CA SER A 309 13.69 11.63 -18.97
C SER A 309 14.97 11.16 -18.27
N GLN A 310 15.21 9.86 -18.33
CA GLN A 310 16.41 9.18 -17.87
C GLN A 310 16.83 8.15 -18.93
N THR A 311 17.95 8.39 -19.62
CA THR A 311 18.57 7.42 -20.53
C THR A 311 19.70 6.69 -19.82
N VAL A 312 19.58 5.38 -19.67
CA VAL A 312 20.58 4.50 -19.07
C VAL A 312 21.39 3.83 -20.19
N LYS A 313 22.70 3.74 -19.98
CA LYS A 313 23.61 2.89 -20.77
C LYS A 313 24.45 2.06 -19.81
N GLU A 314 24.36 0.74 -19.90
CA GLU A 314 25.23 -0.14 -19.12
C GLU A 314 26.62 -0.31 -19.74
N GLY A 315 27.66 -0.36 -18.89
CA GLY A 315 29.05 -0.55 -19.32
C GLY A 315 29.36 -1.90 -19.98
N ASN A 316 28.45 -2.88 -19.88
CA ASN A 316 28.56 -4.21 -20.47
C ASN A 316 28.18 -4.28 -21.96
N GLY A 317 27.72 -3.18 -22.57
CA GLY A 317 27.38 -3.12 -23.99
C GLY A 317 25.98 -3.60 -24.36
N LYS A 318 25.05 -3.75 -23.38
CA LYS A 318 23.61 -3.79 -23.66
C LYS A 318 23.15 -2.55 -24.46
N PRO A 319 22.00 -2.62 -25.16
CA PRO A 319 21.32 -1.43 -25.66
C PRO A 319 21.07 -0.40 -24.54
N SER A 320 21.07 0.88 -24.88
CA SER A 320 20.56 1.91 -23.96
C SER A 320 19.04 1.79 -23.82
N GLN A 321 18.53 2.09 -22.63
CA GLN A 321 17.11 2.20 -22.35
C GLN A 321 16.77 3.65 -21.98
N THR A 322 15.61 4.15 -22.38
CA THR A 322 15.11 5.48 -21.99
C THR A 322 13.80 5.35 -21.24
N ARG A 323 13.74 5.99 -20.08
CA ARG A 323 12.51 6.27 -19.34
C ARG A 323 12.08 7.71 -19.59
N ASP A 324 10.89 7.92 -20.11
CA ASP A 324 10.28 9.25 -20.30
C ASP A 324 9.15 9.43 -19.27
N TYR A 325 9.22 10.52 -18.50
CA TYR A 325 8.30 10.87 -17.42
C TYR A 325 7.39 12.00 -17.90
N ILE A 326 6.09 11.76 -17.99
CA ILE A 326 5.09 12.66 -18.59
C ILE A 326 4.01 12.92 -17.54
N GLY A 327 4.39 13.69 -16.51
CA GLY A 327 3.64 13.76 -15.26
C GLY A 327 3.52 12.37 -14.64
N GLU A 328 2.30 11.98 -14.26
CA GLU A 328 2.00 10.67 -13.65
C GLU A 328 2.27 9.43 -14.55
N LEU A 329 2.69 9.60 -15.80
CA LEU A 329 2.96 8.51 -16.74
C LEU A 329 4.45 8.27 -16.92
N VAL A 330 4.89 7.00 -16.83
CA VAL A 330 6.26 6.60 -17.14
C VAL A 330 6.26 5.64 -18.31
N PHE A 331 7.01 6.00 -19.36
CA PHE A 331 7.19 5.19 -20.56
C PHE A 331 8.60 4.62 -20.59
N LEU A 332 8.74 3.32 -20.88
CA LEU A 332 10.02 2.64 -21.11
C LEU A 332 10.16 2.33 -22.60
N ASP A 333 11.20 2.89 -23.23
CA ASP A 333 11.52 2.74 -24.64
C ASP A 333 10.29 3.02 -25.56
N GLY A 334 9.48 4.02 -25.18
CA GLY A 334 8.27 4.46 -25.87
C GLY A 334 6.97 3.70 -25.53
N ASN A 335 7.02 2.65 -24.72
CA ASN A 335 5.86 1.87 -24.29
C ASN A 335 5.44 2.29 -22.87
N LEU A 336 4.14 2.28 -22.54
CA LEU A 336 3.71 2.57 -21.17
C LEU A 336 4.20 1.45 -20.24
N ASP A 337 4.97 1.81 -19.23
CA ASP A 337 5.48 0.92 -18.19
C ASP A 337 4.51 0.92 -17.00
N TYR A 338 4.37 2.08 -16.36
CA TYR A 338 3.41 2.31 -15.29
C TYR A 338 2.87 3.74 -15.25
N MET A 339 1.81 3.92 -14.49
CA MET A 339 1.16 5.19 -14.15
C MET A 339 1.11 5.33 -12.63
N ILE A 340 1.51 6.46 -12.06
CA ILE A 340 1.39 6.73 -10.62
C ILE A 340 -0.02 7.21 -10.29
N HIS A 341 -0.54 6.81 -9.13
CA HIS A 341 -1.78 7.35 -8.57
C HIS A 341 -1.65 7.55 -7.06
N GLU A 342 -2.57 8.30 -6.46
CA GLU A 342 -2.50 8.85 -5.10
C GLU A 342 -2.21 7.82 -4.00
N GLU A 343 -2.58 6.56 -4.22
CA GLU A 343 -2.39 5.44 -3.28
C GLU A 343 -1.45 4.33 -3.79
N GLY A 344 -0.66 4.55 -4.85
CA GLY A 344 0.20 3.52 -5.47
C GLY A 344 0.50 3.73 -6.96
N ARG A 345 0.38 2.67 -7.79
CA ARG A 345 0.58 2.74 -9.24
C ARG A 345 -0.33 1.78 -10.01
N VAL A 346 -0.38 1.95 -11.34
CA VAL A 346 -1.02 1.03 -12.27
C VAL A 346 0.05 0.52 -13.26
N THR A 347 0.27 -0.80 -13.33
CA THR A 347 1.12 -1.43 -14.36
C THR A 347 0.27 -1.86 -15.57
N TYR A 348 0.88 -2.06 -16.74
CA TYR A 348 0.17 -2.46 -17.96
C TYR A 348 0.60 -3.85 -18.47
N GLU A 349 0.02 -4.90 -17.88
CA GLU A 349 0.43 -6.29 -18.09
C GLU A 349 -0.51 -7.04 -19.03
N SER A 350 0.05 -7.68 -20.07
CA SER A 350 -0.71 -8.52 -21.02
C SER A 350 -1.94 -7.83 -21.64
N GLY A 351 -1.92 -6.51 -21.78
CA GLY A 351 -3.04 -5.70 -22.29
C GLY A 351 -4.08 -5.30 -21.23
N VAL A 352 -3.78 -5.45 -19.94
CA VAL A 352 -4.69 -5.15 -18.83
C VAL A 352 -4.00 -4.27 -17.79
N TYR A 353 -4.66 -3.17 -17.41
CA TYR A 353 -4.24 -2.32 -16.30
C TYR A 353 -4.39 -3.03 -14.95
N GLN A 354 -3.30 -3.23 -14.21
CA GLN A 354 -3.29 -3.82 -12.88
C GLN A 354 -3.06 -2.71 -11.84
N TYR A 355 -3.99 -2.56 -10.91
CA TYR A 355 -3.90 -1.55 -9.85
C TYR A 355 -3.14 -2.09 -8.65
N GLU A 356 -2.15 -1.31 -8.18
CA GLU A 356 -1.28 -1.63 -7.07
C GLU A 356 -1.33 -0.53 -6.00
N TYR A 357 -1.34 -0.93 -4.72
CA TYR A 357 -1.54 -0.02 -3.59
C TYR A 357 -0.36 -0.05 -2.63
N PHE A 358 0.16 1.12 -2.26
CA PHE A 358 1.37 1.26 -1.44
C PHE A 358 1.01 1.37 0.05
N VAL A 359 1.34 0.32 0.82
CA VAL A 359 1.25 0.35 2.28
C VAL A 359 2.52 1.02 2.81
N LYS A 360 2.35 2.26 3.29
CA LYS A 360 3.46 3.11 3.75
C LYS A 360 3.63 3.06 5.28
N ASP A 361 4.82 3.35 5.78
CA ASP A 361 5.04 3.67 7.20
C ASP A 361 4.81 5.17 7.52
N HIS A 362 5.09 5.59 8.75
CA HIS A 362 4.87 6.96 9.22
C HIS A 362 5.75 8.04 8.55
N LEU A 363 6.73 7.64 7.73
CA LEU A 363 7.62 8.51 6.96
C LEU A 363 7.27 8.45 5.46
N GLY A 364 6.19 7.76 5.08
CA GLY A 364 5.82 7.54 3.69
C GLY A 364 6.65 6.46 2.98
N ASN A 365 7.55 5.74 3.68
CA ASN A 365 8.34 4.67 3.06
C ASN A 365 7.39 3.54 2.64
N VAL A 366 7.44 3.10 1.38
CA VAL A 366 6.62 1.97 0.91
C VAL A 366 7.18 0.69 1.52
N ARG A 367 6.41 0.07 2.42
CA ARG A 367 6.78 -1.17 3.12
C ARG A 367 6.28 -2.40 2.38
N GLN A 368 5.12 -2.28 1.75
CA GLN A 368 4.55 -3.31 0.88
C GLN A 368 3.81 -2.69 -0.30
N VAL A 369 3.72 -3.46 -1.37
CA VAL A 369 2.82 -3.21 -2.50
C VAL A 369 1.74 -4.30 -2.50
N LEU A 370 0.47 -3.89 -2.50
CA LEU A 370 -0.69 -4.79 -2.56
C LEU A 370 -1.30 -4.80 -3.96
N ARG A 371 -1.82 -5.96 -4.39
CA ARG A 371 -2.61 -6.10 -5.62
C ARG A 371 -3.80 -7.03 -5.35
N GLN A 372 -4.94 -6.81 -6.02
CA GLN A 372 -6.08 -7.72 -5.94
C GLN A 372 -5.65 -9.14 -6.40
N PRO A 373 -5.72 -10.17 -5.53
CA PRO A 373 -5.34 -11.51 -5.91
C PRO A 373 -6.36 -12.10 -6.89
N LYS A 374 -5.87 -12.79 -7.91
CA LYS A 374 -6.67 -13.51 -8.89
C LYS A 374 -6.55 -15.01 -8.63
N THR A 375 -7.65 -15.65 -8.22
CA THR A 375 -7.65 -17.10 -8.00
C THR A 375 -7.51 -17.85 -9.33
N GLU A 376 -6.49 -18.70 -9.41
CA GLU A 376 -6.22 -19.62 -10.53
C GLU A 376 -6.77 -21.00 -10.16
N THR A 377 -7.73 -21.52 -10.92
CA THR A 377 -8.27 -22.88 -10.69
C THR A 377 -7.89 -23.82 -11.83
N LYS A 378 -7.11 -24.85 -11.50
CA LYS A 378 -6.93 -26.05 -12.33
C LYS A 378 -8.02 -27.05 -11.98
N LEU A 379 -8.59 -27.72 -12.98
CA LEU A 379 -9.66 -28.71 -12.82
C LEU A 379 -9.42 -29.92 -13.73
N ALA A 380 -9.55 -31.12 -13.18
CA ALA A 380 -9.64 -32.38 -13.89
C ALA A 380 -11.03 -33.00 -13.66
N THR A 381 -11.93 -32.72 -14.60
CA THR A 381 -13.28 -33.33 -14.77
C THR A 381 -13.22 -34.78 -15.26
N MET A 382 -12.01 -35.26 -15.58
CA MET A 382 -11.75 -36.51 -16.28
C MET A 382 -12.37 -36.62 -17.68
N GLU A 383 -13.00 -35.58 -18.21
CA GLU A 383 -13.80 -35.70 -19.42
C GLU A 383 -12.99 -35.77 -20.72
N SER A 384 -13.46 -36.62 -21.64
CA SER A 384 -12.76 -36.87 -22.91
C SER A 384 -12.62 -35.61 -23.77
N GLN A 385 -13.57 -34.67 -23.66
CA GLN A 385 -13.55 -33.38 -24.35
C GLN A 385 -12.62 -32.33 -23.72
N HIS A 386 -12.26 -32.48 -22.44
CA HIS A 386 -11.38 -31.57 -21.71
C HIS A 386 -9.94 -32.09 -21.58
N ALA A 387 -9.75 -33.40 -21.81
CA ALA A 387 -8.51 -34.16 -21.73
C ALA A 387 -7.22 -33.52 -22.27
N THR A 388 -7.28 -32.66 -23.28
CA THR A 388 -6.10 -31.94 -23.79
C THR A 388 -5.64 -30.86 -22.80
N LYS A 389 -6.57 -30.03 -22.31
CA LYS A 389 -6.31 -28.95 -21.35
C LYS A 389 -6.04 -29.48 -19.94
N GLU A 390 -6.67 -30.60 -19.58
CA GLU A 390 -6.38 -31.30 -18.32
C GLU A 390 -4.92 -31.76 -18.27
N LYS A 391 -4.37 -32.28 -19.39
CA LYS A 391 -2.97 -32.77 -19.47
C LYS A 391 -1.90 -31.69 -19.36
N GLU A 392 -2.24 -30.42 -19.60
CA GLU A 392 -1.36 -29.28 -19.33
C GLU A 392 -1.13 -29.08 -17.82
N ASN A 393 -2.02 -29.61 -16.98
CA ASN A 393 -2.12 -29.31 -15.56
C ASN A 393 -2.04 -30.55 -14.65
N PHE A 394 -2.39 -31.73 -15.16
CA PHE A 394 -2.44 -32.98 -14.40
C PHE A 394 -1.82 -34.17 -15.16
N SER A 395 -1.03 -34.95 -14.43
CA SER A 395 -0.57 -36.28 -14.84
C SER A 395 -1.54 -37.37 -14.33
N GLY A 396 -1.32 -38.65 -14.69
CA GLY A 396 -2.13 -39.79 -14.22
C GLY A 396 -3.52 -39.95 -14.86
N LEU A 397 -4.04 -38.92 -15.53
CA LEU A 397 -5.37 -38.86 -16.15
C LEU A 397 -5.71 -40.10 -17.00
N SER A 398 -4.93 -40.40 -18.03
CA SER A 398 -5.27 -41.47 -18.99
C SER A 398 -5.07 -42.90 -18.46
N ALA A 399 -4.38 -43.08 -17.32
CA ALA A 399 -4.23 -44.37 -16.68
C ALA A 399 -5.42 -44.71 -15.75
N SER A 400 -5.99 -43.68 -15.13
CA SER A 400 -7.11 -43.79 -14.17
C SER A 400 -8.48 -43.61 -14.81
N ARG A 401 -8.58 -42.89 -15.95
CA ARG A 401 -9.83 -42.63 -16.67
C ARG A 401 -10.62 -43.90 -16.99
N GLN A 402 -11.87 -43.94 -16.57
CA GLN A 402 -12.87 -44.96 -16.89
C GLN A 402 -14.19 -44.31 -17.30
N THR A 403 -14.98 -44.99 -18.12
CA THR A 403 -16.37 -44.60 -18.41
C THR A 403 -17.28 -45.10 -17.30
N ASP A 404 -17.96 -44.21 -16.58
CA ASP A 404 -18.90 -44.57 -15.52
C ASP A 404 -19.86 -43.41 -15.21
N VAL A 405 -21.12 -43.52 -15.66
CA VAL A 405 -22.14 -42.45 -15.53
C VAL A 405 -22.71 -42.40 -14.10
N GLU A 406 -22.69 -43.50 -13.35
CA GLU A 406 -23.30 -43.56 -12.01
C GLU A 406 -22.38 -43.02 -10.89
N GLN A 407 -21.09 -42.80 -11.22
CA GLN A 407 -20.08 -42.30 -10.28
C GLN A 407 -19.48 -40.95 -10.72
N ASN A 408 -19.88 -40.41 -11.87
CA ASN A 408 -19.54 -39.06 -12.35
C ASN A 408 -20.39 -38.00 -11.63
N VAL A 409 -19.81 -36.81 -11.39
CA VAL A 409 -20.51 -35.61 -10.88
C VAL A 409 -20.50 -34.45 -11.87
N THR A 410 -19.64 -34.51 -12.90
CA THR A 410 -19.55 -33.51 -13.96
C THR A 410 -20.88 -33.40 -14.72
N LEU A 411 -21.45 -32.20 -14.86
CA LEU A 411 -22.77 -32.03 -15.49
C LEU A 411 -22.75 -32.44 -16.98
N GLY A 412 -23.35 -33.59 -17.29
CA GLY A 412 -23.37 -34.16 -18.64
C GLY A 412 -22.11 -34.96 -18.99
N GLY A 413 -21.28 -35.30 -18.01
CA GLY A 413 -20.12 -36.17 -18.17
C GLY A 413 -20.46 -37.67 -18.20
N ASP A 414 -19.46 -38.47 -18.51
CA ASP A 414 -19.46 -39.93 -18.43
C ASP A 414 -18.09 -40.52 -18.07
N LYS A 415 -17.14 -39.73 -17.55
CA LYS A 415 -15.77 -40.15 -17.20
C LYS A 415 -15.41 -39.87 -15.74
N VAL A 416 -14.59 -40.73 -15.16
CA VAL A 416 -14.12 -40.65 -13.77
C VAL A 416 -12.72 -41.23 -13.62
N ALA A 417 -12.01 -40.90 -12.55
CA ALA A 417 -10.77 -41.54 -12.15
C ALA A 417 -11.07 -42.75 -11.26
N TRP A 418 -11.07 -43.95 -11.83
CA TRP A 418 -11.30 -45.19 -11.10
C TRP A 418 -9.97 -45.82 -10.63
N LEU A 419 -9.88 -46.12 -9.33
CA LEU A 419 -8.69 -46.62 -8.64
C LEU A 419 -8.99 -47.89 -7.84
N ASN A 420 -8.06 -48.84 -7.87
CA ASN A 420 -8.12 -50.14 -7.20
C ASN A 420 -6.70 -50.73 -7.09
N ALA A 421 -6.25 -51.10 -5.90
CA ALA A 421 -4.88 -51.56 -5.66
C ALA A 421 -4.59 -53.00 -6.12
N GLU A 422 -5.58 -53.90 -6.08
CA GLU A 422 -5.41 -55.29 -6.55
C GLU A 422 -5.28 -55.34 -8.08
N ARG A 423 -6.16 -54.62 -8.78
CA ARG A 423 -6.08 -54.44 -10.24
C ARG A 423 -4.89 -53.52 -10.62
N GLY A 424 -4.41 -52.73 -9.65
CA GLY A 424 -3.18 -51.94 -9.71
C GLY A 424 -3.33 -50.65 -10.51
N ARG A 425 -4.33 -49.86 -10.12
CA ARG A 425 -4.43 -48.42 -10.37
C ARG A 425 -4.50 -47.75 -9.00
N ILE A 426 -3.34 -47.56 -8.38
CA ILE A 426 -3.23 -47.03 -7.01
C ILE A 426 -3.25 -45.50 -6.99
N LEU A 427 -2.81 -44.88 -8.08
CA LEU A 427 -2.67 -43.43 -8.24
C LEU A 427 -3.60 -42.92 -9.34
N GLY A 428 -4.32 -41.85 -9.05
CA GLY A 428 -5.17 -41.15 -10.01
C GLY A 428 -4.51 -39.89 -10.56
N PRO A 429 -5.33 -38.88 -10.91
CA PRO A 429 -4.84 -37.56 -11.30
C PRO A 429 -3.90 -36.96 -10.25
N SER A 430 -2.79 -36.38 -10.71
CA SER A 430 -1.78 -35.73 -9.88
C SER A 430 -1.31 -34.43 -10.51
N SER A 431 -0.85 -33.47 -9.70
CA SER A 431 -0.27 -32.22 -10.19
C SER A 431 0.94 -31.82 -9.35
N THR A 432 1.89 -31.15 -9.99
CA THR A 432 3.04 -30.49 -9.36
C THR A 432 3.06 -29.05 -9.84
N GLN A 433 3.18 -28.09 -8.92
CA GLN A 433 3.21 -26.67 -9.27
C GLN A 433 4.14 -25.86 -8.36
N LYS A 434 4.73 -24.78 -8.90
CA LYS A 434 5.40 -23.78 -8.06
C LYS A 434 4.35 -23.09 -7.17
N VAL A 435 4.72 -22.81 -5.94
CA VAL A 435 3.98 -22.00 -4.97
C VAL A 435 4.91 -20.96 -4.35
N PHE A 436 4.33 -19.86 -3.87
CA PHE A 436 5.05 -18.71 -3.32
C PHE A 436 4.59 -18.41 -1.89
N ALA A 437 5.45 -17.79 -1.09
CA ALA A 437 5.10 -17.40 0.28
C ALA A 437 3.84 -16.50 0.31
N GLY A 438 2.90 -16.82 1.20
CA GLY A 438 1.60 -16.16 1.32
C GLY A 438 0.50 -16.65 0.35
N ASP A 439 0.80 -17.55 -0.59
CA ASP A 439 -0.23 -18.23 -1.39
C ASP A 439 -1.21 -18.99 -0.47
N ASN A 440 -2.50 -18.96 -0.83
CA ASN A 440 -3.53 -19.83 -0.24
C ASN A 440 -3.95 -20.86 -1.29
N ILE A 441 -3.86 -22.15 -0.97
CA ILE A 441 -4.30 -23.25 -1.85
C ILE A 441 -5.55 -23.89 -1.27
N HIS A 442 -6.56 -24.11 -2.11
CA HIS A 442 -7.72 -24.95 -1.82
C HIS A 442 -7.71 -26.15 -2.77
N LEU A 443 -7.39 -27.32 -2.23
CA LEU A 443 -7.48 -28.60 -2.91
C LEU A 443 -8.88 -29.17 -2.68
N ARG A 444 -9.55 -29.67 -3.72
CA ARG A 444 -10.87 -30.30 -3.57
C ARG A 444 -11.12 -31.35 -4.63
N VAL A 445 -11.60 -32.53 -4.23
CA VAL A 445 -12.03 -33.62 -5.13
C VAL A 445 -13.26 -34.32 -4.57
N PHE A 446 -14.12 -34.87 -5.41
CA PHE A 446 -15.17 -35.80 -4.99
C PHE A 446 -14.63 -37.23 -4.97
N GLY A 447 -14.96 -38.00 -3.93
CA GLY A 447 -14.65 -39.43 -3.83
C GLY A 447 -15.88 -40.25 -3.47
N LYS A 448 -15.98 -41.47 -4.00
CA LYS A 448 -17.08 -42.42 -3.76
C LYS A 448 -16.56 -43.85 -3.81
N TYR A 449 -17.15 -44.73 -3.01
CA TYR A 449 -16.97 -46.18 -3.12
C TYR A 449 -18.33 -46.88 -2.97
N GLN A 450 -18.42 -48.15 -3.35
CA GLN A 450 -19.64 -48.95 -3.18
C GLN A 450 -19.49 -49.86 -1.95
N GLU A 451 -20.46 -49.82 -1.04
CA GLU A 451 -20.50 -50.73 0.13
C GLU A 451 -21.34 -51.96 -0.22
N ASP A 452 -20.76 -52.81 -1.07
CA ASP A 452 -21.33 -54.12 -1.38
C ASP A 452 -21.05 -55.12 -0.25
N LYS A 453 -21.86 -56.17 -0.11
CA LYS A 453 -21.93 -57.02 1.10
C LYS A 453 -20.57 -57.59 1.54
N ILE A 454 -20.00 -56.97 2.59
CA ILE A 454 -18.67 -57.21 3.18
C ILE A 454 -18.20 -58.67 3.07
N GLN A 455 -17.31 -58.94 2.11
CA GLN A 455 -16.36 -60.05 2.23
C GLN A 455 -15.06 -59.51 2.82
N LYS A 456 -14.62 -60.08 3.94
CA LYS A 456 -13.36 -59.70 4.58
C LYS A 456 -12.17 -60.21 3.77
N THR A 457 -11.65 -59.37 2.89
CA THR A 457 -10.40 -59.59 2.14
C THR A 457 -9.19 -59.51 3.10
N ASN A 458 -8.11 -60.24 2.77
CA ASN A 458 -6.92 -60.31 3.61
C ASN A 458 -5.79 -59.46 3.03
N ALA A 459 -5.27 -58.49 3.81
CA ALA A 459 -4.13 -57.64 3.44
C ALA A 459 -2.85 -58.42 3.06
N ALA A 460 -2.74 -59.69 3.47
CA ALA A 460 -1.70 -60.61 3.02
C ALA A 460 -1.66 -60.77 1.47
N GLY A 461 -2.80 -60.66 0.79
CA GLY A 461 -2.90 -60.76 -0.67
C GLY A 461 -2.04 -59.70 -1.38
N PHE A 462 -2.26 -58.43 -1.07
CA PHE A 462 -1.55 -57.28 -1.65
C PHE A 462 -0.02 -57.32 -1.43
N LEU A 463 0.41 -57.77 -0.25
CA LEU A 463 1.84 -57.96 0.05
C LEU A 463 2.42 -59.15 -0.72
N SER A 464 1.66 -60.25 -0.86
CA SER A 464 2.11 -61.46 -1.59
C SER A 464 2.16 -61.28 -3.11
N SER A 465 1.34 -60.38 -3.69
CA SER A 465 1.33 -60.07 -5.12
C SER A 465 2.40 -59.05 -5.55
N GLY A 466 3.19 -58.54 -4.60
CA GLY A 466 4.25 -57.56 -4.87
C GLY A 466 3.76 -56.12 -5.00
N GLY A 467 2.60 -55.77 -4.43
CA GLY A 467 1.99 -54.43 -4.54
C GLY A 467 2.94 -53.27 -4.21
N LYS A 468 3.83 -53.42 -3.22
CA LYS A 468 4.86 -52.42 -2.89
C LYS A 468 5.84 -52.12 -4.03
N ASN A 469 6.20 -53.13 -4.83
CA ASN A 469 7.05 -52.93 -6.01
C ASN A 469 6.26 -52.33 -7.18
N LYS A 470 4.94 -52.59 -7.24
CA LYS A 470 4.05 -51.99 -8.23
C LYS A 470 3.86 -50.48 -7.97
N ILE A 471 3.60 -50.07 -6.73
CA ILE A 471 3.62 -48.66 -6.31
C ILE A 471 4.93 -47.98 -6.74
N LEU A 472 6.07 -48.62 -6.50
CA LEU A 472 7.38 -48.10 -6.91
C LEU A 472 7.47 -47.92 -8.43
N ASN A 473 6.96 -48.85 -9.22
CA ASN A 473 7.00 -48.77 -10.68
C ASN A 473 6.02 -47.70 -11.22
N ASP A 474 4.80 -47.66 -10.72
CA ASP A 474 3.77 -46.70 -11.13
C ASP A 474 4.22 -45.26 -10.81
N LEU A 475 4.84 -45.02 -9.65
CA LEU A 475 5.47 -43.73 -9.30
C LEU A 475 6.67 -43.41 -10.21
N ASN A 476 7.49 -44.42 -10.57
CA ASN A 476 8.62 -44.25 -11.49
C ASN A 476 8.18 -43.96 -12.95
N GLU A 477 6.99 -44.38 -13.38
CA GLU A 477 6.43 -43.99 -14.68
C GLU A 477 5.75 -42.63 -14.63
N LEU A 478 4.99 -42.34 -13.57
CA LEU A 478 4.37 -41.03 -13.34
C LEU A 478 5.42 -39.91 -13.23
N SER A 479 6.55 -40.20 -12.59
CA SER A 479 7.72 -39.31 -12.53
C SER A 479 8.37 -39.06 -13.90
N LYS A 480 8.25 -39.98 -14.87
CA LYS A 480 8.78 -39.81 -16.23
C LYS A 480 7.81 -39.07 -17.13
N SER A 481 6.50 -39.28 -17.00
CA SER A 481 5.50 -38.54 -17.77
C SER A 481 5.49 -37.06 -17.41
N SER A 482 5.68 -36.71 -16.13
CA SER A 482 5.78 -35.31 -15.69
C SER A 482 6.97 -34.56 -16.32
N GLN A 483 8.06 -35.24 -16.69
CA GLN A 483 9.22 -34.62 -17.37
C GLN A 483 8.90 -34.15 -18.80
N GLN A 484 7.80 -34.63 -19.41
CA GLN A 484 7.37 -34.18 -20.74
C GLN A 484 6.43 -32.96 -20.69
N ALA A 485 6.04 -32.49 -19.49
CA ALA A 485 5.14 -31.34 -19.31
C ALA A 485 5.84 -29.96 -19.29
N GLY A 486 7.16 -29.91 -19.48
CA GLY A 486 7.90 -28.67 -19.74
C GLY A 486 8.27 -27.81 -18.52
N THR A 487 7.98 -28.24 -17.30
CA THR A 487 8.44 -27.57 -16.07
C THR A 487 9.90 -27.90 -15.74
N ALA A 488 10.66 -26.88 -15.33
CA ALA A 488 12.06 -27.04 -14.90
C ALA A 488 12.16 -27.62 -13.48
N ASN A 489 13.24 -28.39 -13.24
CA ASN A 489 13.56 -29.15 -12.03
C ASN A 489 12.54 -30.24 -11.63
N PRO A 490 12.79 -31.51 -12.01
CA PRO A 490 11.98 -32.63 -11.55
C PRO A 490 12.38 -33.05 -10.12
N ILE A 491 11.81 -32.37 -9.10
CA ILE A 491 11.47 -33.11 -7.87
C ILE A 491 10.51 -34.23 -8.28
N THR A 492 10.65 -35.40 -7.68
CA THR A 492 9.91 -36.59 -8.09
C THR A 492 8.98 -37.08 -7.00
N LEU A 493 7.77 -37.52 -7.41
CA LEU A 493 6.78 -38.16 -6.54
C LEU A 493 7.33 -39.36 -5.74
N LEU A 494 8.52 -39.88 -6.07
CA LEU A 494 9.26 -40.85 -5.26
C LEU A 494 9.43 -40.39 -3.80
N ASN A 495 9.50 -39.09 -3.51
CA ASN A 495 9.64 -38.60 -2.14
C ASN A 495 8.44 -38.96 -1.24
N MET A 496 7.26 -39.24 -1.82
CA MET A 496 6.07 -39.69 -1.07
C MET A 496 6.10 -41.20 -0.72
N ILE A 497 7.03 -42.00 -1.26
CA ILE A 497 7.12 -43.47 -1.03
C ILE A 497 7.15 -43.84 0.46
N GLY A 498 7.76 -43.01 1.30
CA GLY A 498 7.85 -43.24 2.75
C GLY A 498 6.53 -43.05 3.52
N ILE A 499 5.51 -42.42 2.92
CA ILE A 499 4.20 -42.16 3.55
C ILE A 499 3.18 -43.24 3.15
N VAL A 500 3.22 -43.71 1.89
CA VAL A 500 2.34 -44.73 1.29
C VAL A 500 2.72 -46.16 1.74
N THR A 501 3.29 -46.33 2.94
CA THR A 501 3.78 -47.63 3.44
C THR A 501 3.59 -47.86 4.95
N ALA A 502 2.69 -47.11 5.61
CA ALA A 502 2.45 -47.23 7.06
C ALA A 502 0.95 -47.18 7.44
N ASP A 503 0.26 -48.32 7.31
CA ASP A 503 -0.45 -49.04 8.40
C ASP A 503 -1.58 -49.95 7.87
N LEU A 504 -1.21 -51.04 7.19
CA LEU A 504 -2.13 -52.06 6.63
C LEU A 504 -2.75 -52.96 7.71
N GLN A 505 -3.75 -52.43 8.41
CA GLN A 505 -4.60 -53.17 9.35
C GLN A 505 -6.04 -53.29 8.83
N GLN A 506 -6.84 -54.20 9.41
CA GLN A 506 -8.25 -54.36 9.04
C GLN A 506 -9.05 -53.09 9.42
N LYS A 507 -9.34 -52.24 8.43
CA LYS A 507 -10.18 -51.04 8.55
C LYS A 507 -11.55 -51.33 7.90
N GLU A 508 -12.59 -50.66 8.38
CA GLU A 508 -13.97 -50.84 7.89
C GLU A 508 -14.35 -49.89 6.73
N THR A 509 -13.33 -49.33 6.06
CA THR A 509 -13.44 -48.42 4.90
C THR A 509 -12.22 -48.58 3.99
N PRO A 510 -12.33 -48.29 2.68
CA PRO A 510 -11.17 -48.14 1.80
C PRO A 510 -10.16 -47.12 2.34
N GLU A 511 -8.86 -47.36 2.18
CA GLU A 511 -7.82 -46.36 2.46
C GLU A 511 -7.51 -45.60 1.16
N ALA A 512 -8.49 -44.79 0.78
CA ALA A 512 -8.41 -43.86 -0.33
C ALA A 512 -8.45 -42.42 0.17
N TYR A 513 -7.66 -41.54 -0.44
CA TYR A 513 -7.42 -40.20 0.10
C TYR A 513 -6.86 -39.22 -0.94
N LEU A 514 -7.04 -37.94 -0.65
CA LEU A 514 -6.32 -36.82 -1.26
C LEU A 514 -5.01 -36.60 -0.47
N LEU A 515 -3.88 -36.52 -1.16
CA LEU A 515 -2.54 -36.34 -0.59
C LEU A 515 -1.91 -35.04 -1.10
N TYR A 516 -1.14 -34.35 -0.25
CA TYR A 516 -0.25 -33.27 -0.67
C TYR A 516 1.11 -33.30 0.04
N ALA A 517 2.11 -32.69 -0.57
CA ALA A 517 3.43 -32.44 0.01
C ALA A 517 3.93 -31.05 -0.41
N LEU A 518 4.49 -30.30 0.55
CA LEU A 518 5.07 -28.97 0.34
C LEU A 518 6.60 -29.03 0.49
N TYR A 519 7.30 -28.46 -0.49
CA TYR A 519 8.75 -28.35 -0.58
C TYR A 519 9.15 -26.88 -0.67
N ASP A 520 10.28 -26.50 -0.07
CA ASP A 520 10.88 -25.18 -0.26
C ASP A 520 11.71 -25.07 -1.56
N SER A 521 12.23 -23.88 -1.84
CA SER A 521 13.04 -23.56 -3.04
C SER A 521 14.28 -24.44 -3.21
N ASP A 522 14.85 -24.92 -2.10
CA ASP A 522 15.99 -25.83 -2.07
C ASP A 522 15.56 -27.32 -2.22
N ASN A 523 14.27 -27.56 -2.48
CA ASN A 523 13.61 -28.85 -2.65
C ASN A 523 13.47 -29.67 -1.35
N ASN A 524 13.62 -29.06 -0.18
CA ASN A 524 13.43 -29.74 1.11
C ASN A 524 11.94 -29.79 1.45
N ARG A 525 11.43 -30.97 1.78
CA ARG A 525 10.02 -31.13 2.16
C ARG A 525 9.80 -30.66 3.59
N TYR A 526 8.94 -29.66 3.79
CA TYR A 526 8.59 -29.13 5.11
C TYR A 526 7.21 -29.58 5.62
N GLU A 527 6.27 -29.94 4.73
CA GLU A 527 4.91 -30.33 5.12
C GLU A 527 4.34 -31.47 4.26
N VAL A 528 3.46 -32.29 4.86
CA VAL A 528 2.67 -33.36 4.21
C VAL A 528 1.35 -33.49 4.96
N GLY A 529 0.23 -33.63 4.24
CA GLY A 529 -1.06 -34.00 4.82
C GLY A 529 -1.86 -34.92 3.89
N LYS A 530 -2.80 -35.69 4.48
CA LYS A 530 -3.76 -36.51 3.73
C LYS A 530 -5.17 -36.38 4.30
N GLN A 531 -6.16 -36.19 3.42
CA GLN A 531 -7.58 -36.19 3.75
C GLN A 531 -8.21 -37.51 3.29
N LEU A 532 -8.66 -38.33 4.26
CA LEU A 532 -9.18 -39.68 4.00
C LEU A 532 -10.67 -39.68 3.65
N LEU A 533 -11.02 -40.56 2.72
CA LEU A 533 -12.40 -40.90 2.39
C LEU A 533 -13.05 -41.63 3.57
N SER A 534 -14.22 -41.16 4.02
CA SER A 534 -14.90 -41.71 5.20
C SER A 534 -16.08 -42.62 4.83
N ARG A 535 -16.74 -43.21 5.83
CA ARG A 535 -17.99 -43.97 5.62
C ARG A 535 -19.11 -43.15 4.95
N LYS A 536 -19.02 -41.81 4.93
CA LYS A 536 -20.00 -41.00 4.18
C LYS A 536 -19.90 -41.21 2.68
N ALA A 537 -18.75 -41.63 2.15
CA ALA A 537 -18.55 -41.93 0.74
C ALA A 537 -19.11 -43.30 0.29
N ALA A 538 -19.72 -44.06 1.21
CA ALA A 538 -20.39 -45.32 0.91
C ALA A 538 -21.65 -45.05 0.08
N ASN A 539 -21.65 -45.49 -1.18
CA ASN A 539 -22.76 -45.42 -2.15
C ASN A 539 -23.21 -43.99 -2.53
N GLN A 540 -22.56 -42.94 -2.03
CA GLN A 540 -22.77 -41.52 -2.36
C GLN A 540 -21.43 -40.78 -2.35
N HIS A 541 -21.31 -39.63 -3.01
CA HIS A 541 -20.05 -38.88 -3.03
C HIS A 541 -19.80 -38.11 -1.73
N GLU A 542 -18.58 -38.20 -1.21
CA GLU A 542 -18.03 -37.27 -0.20
C GLU A 542 -17.06 -36.29 -0.90
N ILE A 543 -16.99 -35.05 -0.41
CA ILE A 543 -15.99 -34.08 -0.85
C ILE A 543 -14.79 -34.20 0.10
N LEU A 544 -13.62 -34.48 -0.47
CA LEU A 544 -12.34 -34.27 0.20
C LEU A 544 -11.89 -32.85 -0.14
N GLU A 545 -11.76 -32.00 0.88
CA GLU A 545 -11.23 -30.64 0.74
C GLU A 545 -10.09 -30.40 1.74
N GLU A 546 -9.10 -29.63 1.31
CA GLU A 546 -7.98 -29.19 2.15
C GLU A 546 -7.63 -27.74 1.83
N LYS A 547 -7.35 -26.94 2.86
CA LYS A 547 -7.02 -25.51 2.74
C LYS A 547 -5.65 -25.23 3.35
N LEU A 548 -4.70 -24.86 2.51
CA LEU A 548 -3.28 -24.69 2.83
C LEU A 548 -2.87 -23.22 2.75
N TYR A 549 -2.02 -22.79 3.66
CA TYR A 549 -1.29 -21.52 3.58
C TYR A 549 0.19 -21.81 3.35
N ILE A 550 0.75 -21.24 2.29
CA ILE A 550 2.13 -21.51 1.88
C ILE A 550 3.07 -20.60 2.64
N SER A 551 3.90 -21.19 3.51
CA SER A 551 4.83 -20.45 4.38
C SER A 551 6.20 -20.18 3.75
N ARG A 552 6.49 -20.77 2.58
CA ARG A 552 7.77 -20.65 1.86
C ARG A 552 7.58 -20.77 0.35
N ASP A 553 8.36 -20.02 -0.41
CA ASP A 553 8.57 -20.25 -1.84
C ASP A 553 9.08 -21.67 -2.10
N GLY A 554 8.57 -22.30 -3.16
CA GLY A 554 8.95 -23.66 -3.53
C GLY A 554 7.89 -24.36 -4.37
N TYR A 555 7.54 -25.60 -4.02
CA TYR A 555 6.69 -26.46 -4.84
C TYR A 555 5.67 -27.24 -3.99
N MET A 556 4.48 -27.44 -4.56
CA MET A 556 3.47 -28.36 -4.06
C MET A 556 3.31 -29.54 -5.03
N GLU A 557 3.37 -30.76 -4.50
CA GLU A 557 2.87 -31.97 -5.15
C GLU A 557 1.51 -32.35 -4.56
N THR A 558 0.58 -32.84 -5.37
CA THR A 558 -0.70 -33.40 -4.89
C THR A 558 -1.23 -34.51 -5.81
N VAL A 559 -1.90 -35.51 -5.22
CA VAL A 559 -2.41 -36.72 -5.92
C VAL A 559 -3.58 -37.34 -5.16
N VAL A 560 -4.49 -38.00 -5.87
CA VAL A 560 -5.49 -38.90 -5.28
C VAL A 560 -5.04 -40.36 -5.32
N VAL A 561 -5.24 -41.09 -4.24
CA VAL A 561 -4.69 -42.43 -3.99
C VAL A 561 -5.78 -43.38 -3.51
N ASN A 562 -5.67 -44.67 -3.87
CA ASN A 562 -6.39 -45.78 -3.23
C ASN A 562 -5.40 -46.93 -2.95
N GLU A 563 -5.07 -47.19 -1.67
CA GLU A 563 -4.19 -48.30 -1.26
C GLU A 563 -4.92 -49.66 -1.19
N THR A 564 -6.23 -49.70 -1.41
CA THR A 564 -7.11 -50.85 -1.11
C THR A 564 -7.74 -51.52 -2.34
N ALA A 565 -8.25 -52.74 -2.18
CA ALA A 565 -8.71 -53.60 -3.30
C ALA A 565 -10.15 -53.29 -3.73
N GLU A 566 -10.85 -52.49 -2.95
CA GLU A 566 -12.17 -51.95 -3.17
C GLU A 566 -12.15 -50.94 -4.35
N ASP A 567 -13.22 -50.94 -5.15
CA ASP A 567 -13.37 -50.00 -6.26
C ASP A 567 -13.74 -48.61 -5.72
N VAL A 568 -12.87 -47.62 -5.98
CA VAL A 568 -13.04 -46.21 -5.58
C VAL A 568 -12.99 -45.33 -6.81
N TRP A 569 -13.90 -44.37 -6.88
CA TRP A 569 -14.02 -43.41 -7.97
C TRP A 569 -13.77 -41.99 -7.44
N PHE A 570 -12.90 -41.25 -8.12
CA PHE A 570 -12.65 -39.83 -7.91
C PHE A 570 -13.09 -39.02 -9.12
N ASP A 571 -13.63 -37.82 -8.90
CA ASP A 571 -14.07 -36.90 -9.96
C ASP A 571 -13.96 -35.43 -9.54
N ASP A 572 -13.94 -34.52 -10.52
CA ASP A 572 -13.86 -33.07 -10.35
C ASP A 572 -12.66 -32.63 -9.45
N PHE A 573 -11.46 -33.17 -9.71
CA PHE A 573 -10.27 -32.80 -8.93
C PHE A 573 -9.81 -31.38 -9.29
N SER A 574 -9.95 -30.49 -8.33
CA SER A 574 -9.64 -29.07 -8.44
C SER A 574 -8.51 -28.64 -7.52
N ILE A 575 -7.67 -27.74 -8.05
CA ILE A 575 -6.59 -27.05 -7.33
C ILE A 575 -6.82 -25.56 -7.58
N SER A 576 -7.33 -24.86 -6.57
CA SER A 576 -7.49 -23.40 -6.61
C SER A 576 -6.36 -22.73 -5.84
N ARG A 577 -5.54 -21.92 -6.52
CA ARG A 577 -4.49 -21.09 -5.93
C ARG A 577 -4.95 -19.65 -5.91
N THR A 578 -5.01 -19.03 -4.73
CA THR A 578 -5.18 -17.59 -4.55
C THR A 578 -3.84 -17.02 -4.09
N PRO A 579 -3.16 -16.18 -4.91
CA PRO A 579 -1.90 -15.56 -4.50
C PRO A 579 -2.04 -14.69 -3.25
N SER A 580 -0.92 -14.39 -2.60
CA SER A 580 -0.85 -13.37 -1.56
C SER A 580 -1.33 -12.01 -2.11
N ILE A 581 -1.97 -11.21 -1.26
CA ILE A 581 -2.33 -9.82 -1.61
C ILE A 581 -1.09 -8.92 -1.66
N VAL A 582 -0.05 -9.27 -0.91
CA VAL A 582 1.27 -8.63 -0.95
C VAL A 582 2.03 -9.18 -2.14
N ILE A 583 2.41 -8.32 -3.08
CA ILE A 583 3.23 -8.68 -4.25
C ILE A 583 4.69 -8.23 -4.12
N GLN A 584 4.97 -7.24 -3.27
CA GLN A 584 6.31 -6.79 -2.90
C GLN A 584 6.33 -6.40 -1.42
N GLU A 585 7.41 -6.73 -0.71
CA GLU A 585 7.71 -6.25 0.65
C GLU A 585 9.16 -5.76 0.70
N THR A 586 9.36 -4.61 1.35
CA THR A 586 10.68 -4.00 1.53
C THR A 586 10.76 -3.37 2.91
N HIS A 587 11.90 -3.56 3.57
CA HIS A 587 12.16 -3.03 4.91
C HIS A 587 13.46 -2.25 4.89
N TYR A 588 13.49 -1.15 5.65
CA TYR A 588 14.61 -0.22 5.67
C TYR A 588 15.22 -0.09 7.06
N ASP A 589 16.53 0.15 7.10
CA ASP A 589 17.21 0.78 8.21
C ASP A 589 16.75 2.27 8.33
N PRO A 590 17.12 2.96 9.42
CA PRO A 590 16.81 4.37 9.59
C PRO A 590 17.24 5.31 8.46
N TRP A 591 18.26 4.99 7.67
CA TRP A 591 18.75 5.86 6.58
C TRP A 591 18.19 5.47 5.20
N GLY A 592 17.27 4.51 5.13
CA GLY A 592 16.67 4.05 3.88
C GLY A 592 17.44 2.91 3.18
N LEU A 593 18.41 2.31 3.86
CA LEU A 593 19.12 1.14 3.35
C LEU A 593 18.29 -0.14 3.56
N GLU A 594 18.27 -1.02 2.57
CA GLU A 594 17.47 -2.25 2.62
C GLU A 594 17.95 -3.23 3.70
N LEU A 595 17.01 -3.81 4.45
CA LEU A 595 17.23 -4.93 5.36
C LEU A 595 17.21 -6.25 4.57
N THR A 596 18.31 -6.52 3.89
CA THR A 596 18.47 -7.68 2.99
C THR A 596 18.21 -9.00 3.73
N GLY A 597 17.49 -9.90 3.07
CA GLY A 597 16.95 -11.12 3.67
C GLY A 597 15.56 -10.96 4.33
N LEU A 598 15.01 -9.74 4.43
CA LEU A 598 13.62 -9.51 4.86
C LEU A 598 12.65 -9.12 3.72
N GLY A 599 13.14 -8.90 2.50
CA GLY A 599 12.30 -8.50 1.37
C GLY A 599 11.57 -9.67 0.71
N TYR A 600 10.50 -9.36 -0.01
CA TYR A 600 9.77 -10.30 -0.88
C TYR A 600 9.44 -9.60 -2.21
N GLN A 601 9.52 -10.33 -3.32
CA GLN A 601 9.05 -9.89 -4.64
C GLN A 601 8.40 -11.07 -5.35
N ASN A 602 7.17 -10.88 -5.85
CA ASN A 602 6.43 -11.91 -6.57
C ASN A 602 7.05 -12.14 -7.96
N GLY A 603 7.71 -13.30 -8.12
CA GLY A 603 8.52 -13.60 -9.31
C GLY A 603 7.70 -13.67 -10.60
N GLY A 604 7.86 -12.66 -11.46
CA GLY A 604 7.13 -12.51 -12.72
C GLY A 604 6.30 -11.23 -12.83
N LEU A 605 6.30 -10.38 -11.79
CA LEU A 605 5.76 -9.02 -11.82
C LEU A 605 6.90 -7.99 -11.77
N ASP A 606 6.69 -6.84 -12.43
CA ASP A 606 7.66 -5.75 -12.47
C ASP A 606 7.80 -5.05 -11.10
N GLU A 607 9.04 -4.80 -10.67
CA GLU A 607 9.32 -4.26 -9.34
C GLU A 607 8.90 -2.78 -9.22
N ASN A 608 8.40 -2.38 -8.05
CA ASN A 608 8.17 -0.98 -7.72
C ASN A 608 9.47 -0.32 -7.24
N LYS A 609 9.86 0.77 -7.93
CA LYS A 609 11.04 1.58 -7.58
C LYS A 609 10.77 2.69 -6.55
N TYR A 610 9.50 3.04 -6.29
CA TYR A 610 9.14 4.09 -5.31
C TYR A 610 9.11 3.50 -3.90
N LEU A 611 10.23 3.64 -3.18
CA LEU A 611 10.54 2.85 -1.98
C LEU A 611 10.68 3.74 -0.73
N TYR A 612 11.90 4.10 -0.32
CA TYR A 612 12.12 4.95 0.85
C TYR A 612 11.59 6.38 0.63
N ASN A 613 10.90 6.92 1.62
CA ASN A 613 10.05 8.12 1.58
C ASN A 613 9.07 8.17 0.36
N GLY A 614 8.81 7.04 -0.30
CA GLY A 614 8.06 7.00 -1.56
C GLY A 614 8.81 7.56 -2.77
N LYS A 615 10.15 7.62 -2.73
CA LYS A 615 11.02 8.12 -3.80
C LYS A 615 11.61 7.01 -4.67
N GLU A 616 11.87 7.34 -5.94
CA GLU A 616 12.37 6.40 -6.93
C GLU A 616 13.83 6.02 -6.64
N LEU A 617 14.11 4.73 -6.51
CA LEU A 617 15.46 4.18 -6.41
C LEU A 617 16.07 4.00 -7.81
N ILE A 618 17.14 4.76 -8.08
CA ILE A 618 17.95 4.64 -9.28
C ILE A 618 19.17 3.77 -8.93
N GLU A 619 19.02 2.47 -9.18
CA GLU A 619 20.05 1.43 -8.98
C GLU A 619 21.01 1.27 -10.19
N ASP A 620 20.69 1.91 -11.32
CA ASP A 620 21.37 1.75 -12.60
C ASP A 620 22.89 1.92 -12.51
N ASN A 621 23.65 1.03 -13.16
CA ASN A 621 25.11 0.92 -13.07
C ASN A 621 25.70 0.80 -11.64
N GLY A 622 24.87 0.54 -10.60
CA GLY A 622 25.29 0.52 -9.19
C GLY A 622 25.25 1.88 -8.51
N LEU A 623 24.41 2.81 -8.98
CA LEU A 623 24.25 4.13 -8.35
C LEU A 623 23.58 4.02 -6.97
N GLU A 624 22.46 3.31 -6.88
CA GLU A 624 21.68 3.07 -5.65
C GLU A 624 21.30 4.37 -4.90
N HIS A 625 20.92 5.40 -5.65
CA HIS A 625 20.51 6.70 -5.09
C HIS A 625 19.00 6.87 -5.21
N TYR A 626 18.40 7.53 -4.21
CA TYR A 626 17.00 7.94 -4.26
C TYR A 626 16.88 9.34 -4.88
N ASP A 627 15.97 9.49 -5.82
CA ASP A 627 15.65 10.77 -6.46
C ASP A 627 14.60 11.54 -5.66
N TYR A 628 14.99 12.67 -5.05
CA TYR A 628 14.12 13.57 -4.30
C TYR A 628 13.74 14.83 -5.10
N GLY A 629 13.93 14.84 -6.43
CA GLY A 629 13.67 16.00 -7.28
C GLY A 629 14.82 17.01 -7.23
N ALA A 630 14.92 17.82 -6.18
CA ALA A 630 15.99 18.83 -6.10
C ALA A 630 17.38 18.25 -5.76
N ARG A 631 17.46 16.99 -5.30
CA ARG A 631 18.71 16.35 -4.85
C ARG A 631 18.67 14.83 -5.02
N MET A 632 19.84 14.23 -5.28
CA MET A 632 20.06 12.78 -5.19
C MET A 632 20.56 12.40 -3.79
N TYR A 633 19.87 11.46 -3.14
CA TYR A 633 20.18 10.97 -1.80
C TYR A 633 20.94 9.65 -1.85
N ASP A 634 22.01 9.53 -1.05
CA ASP A 634 22.78 8.30 -0.89
C ASP A 634 22.44 7.63 0.47
N PRO A 635 21.62 6.56 0.50
CA PRO A 635 21.28 5.85 1.75
C PRO A 635 22.49 5.10 2.33
N VAL A 636 23.45 4.72 1.48
CA VAL A 636 24.69 4.04 1.86
C VAL A 636 25.64 5.02 2.59
N LEU A 637 25.47 6.33 2.40
CA LEU A 637 26.23 7.39 3.10
C LEU A 637 25.40 8.27 4.06
N GLY A 638 24.07 8.15 4.09
CA GLY A 638 23.19 8.95 4.95
C GLY A 638 23.17 10.46 4.63
N ARG A 639 23.49 10.86 3.40
CA ARG A 639 23.70 12.28 3.01
C ARG A 639 23.41 12.57 1.54
N TRP A 640 23.35 13.85 1.19
CA TRP A 640 23.26 14.31 -0.20
C TRP A 640 24.65 14.44 -0.86
N GLY A 641 24.71 14.25 -2.19
CA GLY A 641 25.90 14.54 -3.00
C GLY A 641 26.07 16.02 -3.37
N VAL A 642 25.04 16.85 -3.17
CA VAL A 642 25.01 18.28 -3.52
C VAL A 642 24.67 19.14 -2.32
N VAL A 643 25.00 20.44 -2.41
CA VAL A 643 24.61 21.45 -1.42
C VAL A 643 23.10 21.61 -1.41
N ASP A 644 22.50 21.68 -0.21
CA ASP A 644 21.11 22.12 -0.03
C ASP A 644 20.88 23.48 -0.72
N PRO A 645 19.93 23.61 -1.67
CA PRO A 645 19.60 24.90 -2.28
C PRO A 645 19.22 25.98 -1.25
N LEU A 646 18.83 25.56 -0.04
CA LEU A 646 18.46 26.41 1.09
C LEU A 646 19.45 26.33 2.27
N ALA A 647 20.70 25.92 2.01
CA ALA A 647 21.78 25.78 3.00
C ALA A 647 21.99 27.02 3.88
N ASP A 648 22.04 28.22 3.27
CA ASP A 648 22.27 29.50 3.94
C ASP A 648 21.28 29.78 5.07
N LEU A 649 20.09 29.19 4.96
CA LEU A 649 18.99 29.43 5.86
C LEU A 649 19.13 28.58 7.16
N ALA A 650 20.07 27.62 7.20
CA ALA A 650 20.47 26.80 8.35
C ALA A 650 21.98 26.91 8.66
N PRO A 651 22.55 28.12 8.89
CA PRO A 651 23.99 28.40 8.78
C PRO A 651 24.86 27.85 9.93
N GLY A 652 24.31 27.02 10.82
CA GLY A 652 25.03 26.27 11.84
C GLY A 652 25.10 24.76 11.57
N TRP A 653 24.64 24.31 10.40
CA TRP A 653 24.59 22.91 10.00
C TRP A 653 25.34 22.68 8.68
N THR A 654 25.80 21.45 8.47
CA THR A 654 26.35 21.03 7.17
C THR A 654 25.28 21.09 6.07
N PRO A 655 25.59 21.64 4.87
CA PRO A 655 24.66 21.73 3.75
C PRO A 655 24.41 20.39 3.04
N TYR A 656 25.07 19.31 3.46
CA TYR A 656 24.93 17.97 2.89
C TYR A 656 24.16 16.99 3.79
N ARG A 657 23.72 17.40 4.99
CA ARG A 657 22.93 16.55 5.91
C ARG A 657 21.64 16.10 5.24
N ALA A 658 21.18 14.89 5.53
CA ALA A 658 19.80 14.51 5.28
C ALA A 658 19.02 14.51 6.61
N PHE A 659 17.78 15.01 6.60
CA PHE A 659 16.81 14.81 7.69
C PHE A 659 17.24 15.33 9.08
N PHE A 660 18.07 16.38 9.18
CA PHE A 660 18.79 16.78 10.41
C PHE A 660 19.56 15.66 11.13
N ASN A 661 19.91 14.60 10.41
CA ASN A 661 20.43 13.37 10.95
C ASN A 661 19.48 12.68 11.96
N ASN A 662 18.17 12.89 11.84
CA ASN A 662 17.11 12.16 12.55
C ASN A 662 16.02 11.74 11.55
N PRO A 663 16.33 10.77 10.67
CA PRO A 663 15.39 10.26 9.67
C PRO A 663 14.19 9.51 10.26
N ILE A 664 14.21 9.20 11.56
CA ILE A 664 13.06 8.59 12.27
C ILE A 664 11.94 9.62 12.54
N THR A 665 12.29 10.92 12.57
CA THR A 665 11.39 12.02 12.95
C THR A 665 11.18 13.04 11.82
N TYR A 666 12.14 13.16 10.90
CA TYR A 666 12.09 14.10 9.79
C TYR A 666 12.19 13.35 8.46
N ILE A 667 11.37 13.76 7.50
CA ILE A 667 11.55 13.48 6.08
C ILE A 667 11.97 14.75 5.36
N ASP A 668 12.57 14.57 4.20
CA ASP A 668 12.77 15.61 3.21
C ASP A 668 11.87 15.27 2.01
N PRO A 669 10.80 16.02 1.71
CA PRO A 669 10.04 15.76 0.48
C PRO A 669 10.79 16.12 -0.82
N THR A 670 11.07 17.41 -1.07
CA THR A 670 11.54 17.91 -2.39
C THR A 670 13.05 18.18 -2.52
N GLY A 671 13.85 17.95 -1.49
CA GLY A 671 15.23 18.42 -1.40
C GLY A 671 15.42 19.92 -1.07
N LEU A 672 14.37 20.65 -0.62
CA LEU A 672 14.42 22.10 -0.26
C LEU A 672 14.30 22.35 1.27
N PHE A 673 13.29 23.08 1.78
CA PHE A 673 13.14 23.47 3.21
C PHE A 673 13.21 22.36 4.29
N GLU A 674 13.82 22.64 5.44
CA GLU A 674 13.90 21.73 6.58
C GLU A 674 13.49 22.35 7.97
N THR A 675 13.86 23.60 8.33
CA THR A 675 13.49 24.28 9.62
C THR A 675 12.66 25.58 9.52
N ARG A 676 12.11 25.99 10.68
CA ARG A 676 11.54 27.31 10.93
C ARG A 676 12.51 28.48 10.83
N ALA A 677 13.80 28.25 11.13
CA ALA A 677 14.80 29.28 10.98
C ALA A 677 14.96 29.59 9.48
N GLU A 678 14.97 28.54 8.66
CA GLU A 678 15.19 28.66 7.24
C GLU A 678 14.07 29.45 6.55
N ALA A 679 12.83 29.01 6.76
CA ALA A 679 11.63 29.71 6.28
C ALA A 679 11.50 31.15 6.81
N LYS A 680 12.21 31.53 7.88
CA LYS A 680 12.24 32.91 8.40
C LYS A 680 13.30 33.78 7.71
N GLU A 681 14.38 33.19 7.23
CA GLU A 681 15.51 33.84 6.56
C GLU A 681 15.20 34.09 5.07
N TYR A 682 14.75 33.07 4.31
CA TYR A 682 14.29 33.22 2.91
C TYR A 682 13.22 34.30 2.78
N ARG A 683 12.29 34.33 3.75
CA ARG A 683 11.25 35.37 3.85
C ARG A 683 11.84 36.78 3.95
N LYS A 684 12.93 36.97 4.69
CA LYS A 684 13.59 38.26 4.91
C LYS A 684 14.33 38.73 3.66
N GLU A 685 15.00 37.81 2.96
CA GLU A 685 15.80 38.13 1.76
C GLU A 685 14.94 38.47 0.55
N HIS A 686 13.92 37.65 0.28
CA HIS A 686 12.99 37.84 -0.84
C HIS A 686 11.93 38.93 -0.58
N GLY A 687 12.08 39.72 0.49
CA GLY A 687 11.19 40.85 0.83
C GLY A 687 9.77 40.46 1.29
N ILE A 688 9.53 39.16 1.50
CA ILE A 688 8.23 38.54 1.75
C ILE A 688 7.69 38.98 3.13
N ARG A 689 6.42 39.40 3.20
CA ARG A 689 5.82 39.98 4.43
C ARG A 689 4.93 38.99 5.21
N GLY A 690 5.17 37.70 5.01
CA GLY A 690 4.39 36.60 5.58
C GLY A 690 4.68 36.18 7.02
N ARG A 691 3.91 35.20 7.48
CA ARG A 691 4.11 34.48 8.76
C ARG A 691 4.66 33.09 8.49
N ILE A 692 5.73 32.72 9.20
CA ILE A 692 6.25 31.35 9.19
C ILE A 692 5.38 30.48 10.10
N GLN A 693 4.74 29.47 9.52
CA GLN A 693 3.98 28.45 10.23
C GLN A 693 4.80 27.16 10.30
N LYS A 694 4.32 26.20 11.08
CA LYS A 694 4.80 24.82 11.10
C LYS A 694 3.58 23.96 10.88
N ASP A 695 3.67 23.05 9.93
CA ASP A 695 2.53 22.26 9.47
C ASP A 695 2.54 20.88 10.16
N SER A 696 1.52 20.06 9.92
CA SER A 696 1.27 18.77 10.63
C SER A 696 2.49 17.84 10.62
N ASP A 697 3.15 17.81 9.48
CA ASP A 697 4.10 16.79 9.04
C ASP A 697 5.55 17.17 9.36
N GLY A 698 5.72 18.13 10.27
CA GLY A 698 7.04 18.61 10.72
C GLY A 698 7.61 19.76 9.89
N LEU A 699 7.08 20.00 8.69
CA LEU A 699 7.55 20.97 7.69
C LEU A 699 7.22 22.44 8.06
N PHE A 700 7.79 23.38 7.32
CA PHE A 700 7.66 24.82 7.59
C PHE A 700 7.34 25.65 6.34
N ALA A 701 6.14 26.22 6.29
CA ALA A 701 5.71 27.12 5.24
C ALA A 701 5.77 28.61 5.58
N ILE A 702 5.91 29.47 4.56
CA ILE A 702 5.86 30.93 4.67
C ILE A 702 4.54 31.43 4.09
N ASN A 703 3.64 31.96 4.91
CA ASN A 703 2.32 32.41 4.46
C ASN A 703 2.30 33.94 4.26
N ASP A 704 2.52 34.45 3.04
CA ASP A 704 2.51 35.88 2.73
C ASP A 704 1.11 36.44 2.47
N ARG A 705 0.42 36.73 3.55
CA ARG A 705 -0.87 37.42 3.57
C ARG A 705 -0.87 38.82 2.92
N LYS A 706 0.28 39.37 2.49
CA LYS A 706 0.33 40.63 1.75
C LYS A 706 0.49 40.47 0.23
N ASN A 707 0.85 39.27 -0.24
CA ASN A 707 1.02 38.92 -1.66
C ASN A 707 0.18 37.69 -2.07
N SER A 708 -0.51 37.05 -1.12
CA SER A 708 -1.31 35.83 -1.25
C SER A 708 -0.54 34.55 -1.62
N SER A 709 0.79 34.64 -1.70
CA SER A 709 1.69 33.50 -1.89
C SER A 709 1.89 32.72 -0.59
N SER A 710 1.84 31.39 -0.65
CA SER A 710 2.38 30.53 0.41
C SER A 710 3.51 29.69 -0.17
N TYR A 711 4.67 29.75 0.48
CA TYR A 711 5.90 29.10 0.03
C TYR A 711 6.03 27.78 0.81
N PHE A 712 6.13 26.66 0.09
CA PHE A 712 6.05 25.29 0.58
C PHE A 712 7.17 24.41 0.01
N LYS A 713 7.24 23.16 0.49
CA LYS A 713 7.96 22.03 -0.08
C LYS A 713 7.05 20.82 0.01
N ASP A 714 6.52 20.38 -1.12
CA ASP A 714 5.87 19.07 -1.26
C ASP A 714 6.28 18.42 -2.59
N SER A 715 6.47 17.12 -2.53
CA SER A 715 7.01 16.25 -3.55
C SER A 715 6.08 15.06 -3.86
N SER A 716 4.80 15.19 -3.52
CA SER A 716 3.73 14.37 -4.13
C SER A 716 3.43 14.80 -5.57
N LEU A 717 4.04 15.91 -6.00
CA LEU A 717 3.74 16.62 -7.24
C LEU A 717 4.63 16.23 -8.42
N ASP A 718 5.53 15.25 -8.26
CA ASP A 718 6.36 14.67 -9.35
C ASP A 718 5.51 14.06 -10.49
N GLY A 719 4.18 13.97 -10.33
CA GLY A 719 3.21 13.61 -11.38
C GLY A 719 2.29 14.75 -11.87
N PHE A 720 2.40 15.96 -11.31
CA PHE A 720 1.41 17.04 -11.42
C PHE A 720 1.93 18.35 -12.07
N ASP A 721 3.12 18.34 -12.67
CA ASP A 721 3.86 19.55 -13.08
C ASP A 721 3.21 20.47 -14.13
N ASN A 722 2.11 20.05 -14.74
CA ASN A 722 1.34 20.89 -15.67
C ASN A 722 0.52 22.00 -14.98
N LEU A 723 0.57 22.11 -13.64
CA LEU A 723 -0.29 23.01 -12.85
C LEU A 723 0.40 24.29 -12.34
N ILE A 724 1.73 24.33 -12.19
CA ILE A 724 2.43 25.46 -11.54
C ILE A 724 3.81 25.74 -12.17
N GLY A 725 3.91 26.81 -12.97
CA GLY A 725 5.22 27.34 -13.38
C GLY A 725 6.02 27.88 -12.19
N ARG A 726 7.32 27.61 -12.13
CA ARG A 726 8.21 28.14 -11.10
C ARG A 726 8.71 29.54 -11.50
N GLY A 727 9.35 30.22 -10.55
CA GLY A 727 10.15 31.39 -10.90
C GLY A 727 11.59 31.03 -11.28
N GLU A 728 12.33 32.02 -11.77
CA GLU A 728 13.78 31.95 -12.04
C GLU A 728 14.64 31.57 -10.81
N ASP A 729 14.03 31.52 -9.63
CA ASP A 729 14.55 31.12 -8.32
C ASP A 729 14.26 29.66 -7.95
N GLY A 730 13.69 28.84 -8.85
CA GLY A 730 13.39 27.42 -8.62
C GLY A 730 12.23 27.16 -7.64
N VAL A 731 11.51 28.20 -7.23
CA VAL A 731 10.44 28.10 -6.21
C VAL A 731 9.04 28.16 -6.86
N ILE A 732 8.17 27.26 -6.40
CA ILE A 732 6.77 27.12 -6.81
C ILE A 732 5.95 28.36 -6.39
N LYS A 733 5.28 29.02 -7.35
CA LYS A 733 4.53 30.27 -7.13
C LYS A 733 3.02 30.08 -7.37
N SER A 734 2.30 29.77 -6.30
CA SER A 734 0.87 29.38 -6.31
C SER A 734 -0.13 30.52 -6.57
N VAL A 735 -1.36 30.12 -6.97
CA VAL A 735 -2.45 30.92 -7.57
C VAL A 735 -3.80 30.35 -7.07
N LEU A 736 -4.86 31.07 -6.66
CA LEU A 736 -5.14 32.53 -6.55
C LEU A 736 -5.98 32.76 -5.24
N VAL A 737 -7.07 33.53 -5.02
CA VAL A 737 -7.97 34.46 -5.77
C VAL A 737 -8.57 35.50 -4.79
N THR A 738 -9.02 36.69 -5.26
CA THR A 738 -9.68 37.73 -4.42
C THR A 738 -11.08 37.33 -3.92
N PRO A 739 -11.58 37.92 -2.81
CA PRO A 739 -12.41 39.13 -2.96
C PRO A 739 -12.25 40.22 -1.88
N GLU A 740 -12.40 41.48 -2.32
CA GLU A 740 -13.05 42.57 -1.58
C GLU A 740 -14.51 42.64 -2.11
N GLU A 741 -15.55 43.02 -1.35
CA GLU A 741 -15.58 43.60 0.00
C GLU A 741 -16.86 43.16 0.76
N SER A 742 -16.86 43.35 2.09
CA SER A 742 -18.00 43.31 3.03
C SER A 742 -18.61 41.95 3.50
N ASN A 743 -18.70 41.84 4.83
CA ASN A 743 -19.66 41.09 5.66
C ASN A 743 -19.76 39.54 5.58
N SER A 744 -18.79 38.92 6.28
CA SER A 744 -19.03 37.90 7.32
C SER A 744 -19.60 36.52 6.97
N THR A 745 -18.69 35.58 6.68
CA THR A 745 -18.68 34.23 7.28
C THR A 745 -17.23 33.72 7.41
N ALA A 746 -17.01 32.73 8.27
CA ALA A 746 -15.80 31.91 8.27
C ALA A 746 -15.74 31.05 6.99
N ARG A 747 -14.54 30.78 6.46
CA ARG A 747 -14.34 30.08 5.17
C ARG A 747 -13.24 29.01 5.24
N VAL A 748 -13.45 27.85 5.84
CA VAL A 748 -12.35 26.85 5.93
C VAL A 748 -11.83 26.51 4.52
N VAL A 749 -10.51 26.56 4.33
CA VAL A 749 -9.82 26.05 3.14
C VAL A 749 -8.94 24.90 3.58
N MET A 750 -9.15 23.74 2.95
CA MET A 750 -8.29 22.58 3.09
C MET A 750 -7.34 22.54 1.91
N ILE A 751 -6.06 22.25 2.18
CA ILE A 751 -5.22 21.60 1.19
C ILE A 751 -5.60 20.12 1.23
N ILE A 752 -5.65 19.47 0.07
CA ILE A 752 -5.86 18.03 -0.05
C ILE A 752 -4.57 17.50 -0.63
N ASP A 753 -3.75 16.91 0.23
CA ASP A 753 -2.46 16.34 -0.18
C ASP A 753 -2.73 15.05 -0.98
N GLY A 754 -2.12 14.95 -2.17
CA GLY A 754 -2.22 13.77 -3.03
C GLY A 754 -1.46 12.56 -2.46
N THR A 755 -0.64 12.77 -1.44
CA THR A 755 0.09 11.76 -0.68
C THR A 755 -0.69 11.30 0.54
N GLY A 756 -1.10 10.03 0.53
CA GLY A 756 -1.47 9.33 1.76
C GLY A 756 -0.29 9.21 2.74
N GLY A 757 -0.12 10.16 3.67
CA GLY A 757 1.03 10.17 4.58
C GLY A 757 1.03 11.23 5.70
N PHE A 758 -0.09 11.44 6.40
CA PHE A 758 -0.16 12.44 7.48
C PHE A 758 0.68 12.09 8.72
N GLY A 759 1.71 12.91 8.98
CA GLY A 759 2.42 13.02 10.24
C GLY A 759 1.58 13.67 11.35
N GLN A 760 2.04 13.58 12.60
CA GLN A 760 1.23 13.90 13.78
C GLN A 760 1.96 14.86 14.75
N GLY A 761 1.36 16.02 15.05
CA GLY A 761 1.91 16.98 16.01
C GLY A 761 0.90 17.99 16.59
N MET A 762 0.83 18.10 17.92
CA MET A 762 -0.11 18.99 18.64
C MET A 762 0.26 20.49 18.60
N VAL A 763 -0.71 21.31 19.01
CA VAL A 763 -0.46 22.54 19.79
C VAL A 763 -0.98 22.39 21.22
N GLN A 764 -0.13 22.66 22.21
CA GLN A 764 -0.49 22.68 23.64
C GLN A 764 -1.17 24.01 24.03
N SER A 765 -2.16 23.95 24.93
CA SER A 765 -2.97 25.12 25.33
C SER A 765 -2.29 26.01 26.37
N GLY A 766 -2.20 27.33 26.11
CA GLY A 766 -1.95 28.35 27.15
C GLY A 766 -1.46 29.72 26.66
N GLY A 767 -2.10 30.81 27.13
CA GLY A 767 -1.41 32.10 27.32
C GLY A 767 -1.47 33.19 26.22
N SER A 768 -2.65 33.77 25.97
CA SER A 768 -2.89 35.20 25.58
C SER A 768 -1.97 35.97 24.61
N ILE A 769 -2.56 36.58 23.57
CA ILE A 769 -1.94 37.63 22.74
C ILE A 769 -2.54 39.02 23.09
N ARG A 770 -1.71 40.08 23.05
CA ARG A 770 -2.13 41.50 22.99
C ARG A 770 -1.48 42.18 21.78
N VAL A 771 -2.10 43.23 21.23
CA VAL A 771 -1.67 43.89 19.97
C VAL A 771 -1.74 45.42 20.07
N ARG A 772 -0.76 46.12 19.46
CA ARG A 772 -0.74 47.54 19.05
C ARG A 772 0.33 47.75 17.95
N ASN A 773 0.33 48.78 17.09
CA ASN A 773 -0.75 49.53 16.41
C ASN A 773 -0.14 50.45 15.32
N GLY A 774 -0.90 50.85 14.28
CA GLY A 774 -0.56 51.91 13.30
C GLY A 774 0.30 51.49 12.09
N ALA A 775 0.28 52.18 10.94
CA ALA A 775 -0.52 53.36 10.50
C ALA A 775 -0.75 53.35 8.95
N TYR A 776 -1.34 54.41 8.38
CA TYR A 776 -2.14 54.36 7.14
C TYR A 776 -1.82 55.49 6.13
N ASN A 777 -1.70 55.20 4.81
CA ASN A 777 -2.10 56.05 3.65
C ASN A 777 -1.45 55.62 2.31
N GLY A 778 -2.09 55.95 1.18
CA GLY A 778 -1.42 56.20 -0.12
C GLY A 778 -1.95 55.40 -1.34
N ASN A 779 -2.93 55.95 -2.05
CA ASN A 779 -3.53 55.32 -3.24
C ASN A 779 -2.58 55.29 -4.47
N GLN A 780 -2.57 54.18 -5.21
CA GLN A 780 -2.80 54.18 -6.67
C GLN A 780 -3.33 52.82 -7.12
N LEU A 781 -4.08 52.79 -8.23
CA LEU A 781 -4.96 51.67 -8.62
C LEU A 781 -4.40 50.83 -9.77
N SER A 782 -4.24 49.53 -9.55
CA SER A 782 -4.44 48.50 -10.58
C SER A 782 -4.94 47.20 -9.90
N PRO A 783 -6.12 46.66 -10.26
CA PRO A 783 -6.73 45.58 -9.47
C PRO A 783 -6.45 44.19 -10.07
N LYS A 784 -5.79 43.31 -9.30
CA LYS A 784 -5.85 41.85 -9.53
C LYS A 784 -5.35 41.02 -8.33
N TYR A 785 -6.23 40.11 -7.86
CA TYR A 785 -5.97 38.88 -7.09
C TYR A 785 -5.55 38.97 -5.61
N TYR A 786 -6.28 38.29 -4.69
CA TYR A 786 -5.96 38.23 -3.24
C TYR A 786 -6.45 36.98 -2.47
N GLN A 787 -7.53 37.08 -1.67
CA GLN A 787 -7.80 36.26 -0.46
C GLN A 787 -8.89 35.14 -0.54
N SER A 788 -8.49 33.86 -0.45
CA SER A 788 -9.21 32.78 0.28
C SER A 788 -8.23 31.61 0.59
N GLY A 789 -7.83 31.26 1.81
CA GLY A 789 -8.31 31.67 3.14
C GLY A 789 -9.56 30.88 3.52
N TRP A 790 -9.58 30.08 4.60
CA TRP A 790 -9.33 30.43 6.02
C TRP A 790 -9.11 29.17 6.92
N THR A 791 -8.97 29.35 8.23
CA THR A 791 -8.84 28.27 9.24
C THR A 791 -9.86 28.39 10.38
N GLY A 792 -10.55 27.30 10.74
CA GLY A 792 -11.70 27.35 11.66
C GLY A 792 -11.50 26.59 12.98
N GLY A 793 -11.20 27.29 14.08
CA GLY A 793 -11.12 26.61 15.39
C GLY A 793 -10.90 27.50 16.62
N SER A 794 -11.97 28.10 17.18
CA SER A 794 -12.13 28.29 18.64
C SER A 794 -13.46 28.93 19.09
N ARG A 795 -14.23 28.14 19.86
CA ARG A 795 -15.06 28.55 21.02
C ARG A 795 -16.21 29.57 20.85
N ALA A 796 -17.43 29.02 20.85
CA ALA A 796 -18.49 29.46 21.77
C ALA A 796 -18.92 28.26 22.65
N GLN A 797 -19.63 28.47 23.75
CA GLN A 797 -19.94 27.45 24.76
C GLN A 797 -21.38 27.63 25.27
N ILE A 798 -22.09 26.52 25.59
CA ILE A 798 -23.43 26.47 26.24
C ILE A 798 -24.57 26.96 25.31
N THR A 799 -25.73 26.29 25.11
CA THR A 799 -26.36 25.05 25.65
C THR A 799 -26.93 24.29 24.42
N THR A 800 -26.98 22.95 24.35
CA THR A 800 -27.91 22.09 25.10
C THR A 800 -27.33 20.67 25.23
N TYR A 801 -26.71 20.39 26.37
CA TYR A 801 -26.38 19.03 26.78
C TYR A 801 -27.65 18.38 27.35
N ASN A 802 -28.20 17.32 26.72
CA ASN A 802 -29.06 16.31 27.39
C ASN A 802 -29.63 15.14 26.54
N MET A 803 -29.39 15.01 25.22
CA MET A 803 -30.02 13.93 24.41
C MET A 803 -29.11 12.82 23.87
N THR A 804 -27.78 12.92 23.95
CA THR A 804 -26.86 11.93 23.35
C THR A 804 -26.04 11.11 24.36
N ARG A 805 -26.51 10.98 25.61
CA ARG A 805 -25.87 10.13 26.65
C ARG A 805 -26.66 8.85 26.98
N VAL A 806 -27.74 8.54 26.25
CA VAL A 806 -28.53 7.32 26.44
C VAL A 806 -29.00 6.79 25.07
N GLY A 807 -28.37 5.72 24.55
CA GLY A 807 -28.81 5.11 23.28
C GLY A 807 -27.79 4.30 22.48
N SER A 808 -26.84 3.58 23.10
CA SER A 808 -25.77 2.88 22.38
C SER A 808 -26.20 1.60 21.63
N ASN A 809 -27.39 1.05 21.90
CA ASN A 809 -27.77 -0.32 21.52
C ASN A 809 -29.06 -0.39 20.67
N ILE A 810 -29.10 0.27 19.51
CA ILE A 810 -30.17 0.11 18.51
C ILE A 810 -29.56 -0.14 17.13
N GLY A 811 -30.06 -1.14 16.42
CA GLY A 811 -29.46 -1.63 15.17
C GLY A 811 -29.51 -0.61 14.03
N ARG A 812 -28.35 -0.29 13.43
CA ARG A 812 -28.18 0.69 12.34
C ARG A 812 -29.14 0.47 11.15
N GLY A 813 -29.44 -0.78 10.80
CA GLY A 813 -30.13 -1.14 9.55
C GLY A 813 -31.50 -0.50 9.32
N SER A 814 -32.31 -0.29 10.36
CA SER A 814 -33.64 0.31 10.19
C SER A 814 -33.58 1.79 9.82
N LEU A 815 -32.56 2.52 10.32
CA LEU A 815 -32.33 3.93 9.99
C LEU A 815 -31.81 4.10 8.56
N TYR A 816 -30.87 3.25 8.13
CA TYR A 816 -30.39 3.26 6.74
C TYR A 816 -31.51 2.93 5.75
N GLY A 817 -32.34 1.93 6.04
CA GLY A 817 -33.47 1.56 5.17
C GLY A 817 -34.47 2.70 4.97
N SER A 818 -34.86 3.40 6.05
CA SER A 818 -35.80 4.52 5.95
C SER A 818 -35.20 5.76 5.27
N LEU A 819 -33.90 6.02 5.46
CA LEU A 819 -33.19 7.12 4.79
C LEU A 819 -33.03 6.90 3.28
N VAL A 820 -32.71 5.67 2.84
CA VAL A 820 -32.56 5.35 1.41
C VAL A 820 -33.90 5.41 0.67
N LEU A 821 -34.97 4.82 1.24
CA LEU A 821 -36.32 4.92 0.68
C LEU A 821 -36.85 6.36 0.69
N GLY A 822 -36.56 7.14 1.74
CA GLY A 822 -36.89 8.56 1.82
C GLY A 822 -36.21 9.38 0.71
N ALA A 823 -34.90 9.22 0.54
CA ALA A 823 -34.12 9.89 -0.51
C ALA A 823 -34.63 9.52 -1.91
N TYR A 824 -34.94 8.25 -2.16
CA TYR A 824 -35.52 7.79 -3.43
C TYR A 824 -36.89 8.44 -3.72
N ASN A 825 -37.82 8.38 -2.76
CA ASN A 825 -39.16 8.94 -2.92
C ASN A 825 -39.15 10.48 -3.07
N ILE A 826 -38.25 11.18 -2.38
CA ILE A 826 -38.06 12.63 -2.54
C ILE A 826 -37.49 12.95 -3.93
N ASN A 827 -36.58 12.12 -4.47
CA ASN A 827 -36.03 12.31 -5.81
C ASN A 827 -37.09 12.10 -6.89
N GLU A 828 -37.88 11.02 -6.82
CA GLU A 828 -39.01 10.78 -7.73
C GLU A 828 -40.06 11.90 -7.67
N ALA A 829 -40.42 12.38 -6.47
CA ALA A 829 -41.34 13.50 -6.31
C ALA A 829 -40.79 14.81 -6.89
N ASN A 830 -39.48 15.06 -6.75
CA ASN A 830 -38.80 16.22 -7.34
C ASN A 830 -38.74 16.12 -8.88
N ILE A 831 -38.60 14.91 -9.44
CA ILE A 831 -38.72 14.68 -10.90
C ILE A 831 -40.14 15.01 -11.38
N GLN A 832 -41.17 14.55 -10.66
CA GLN A 832 -42.58 14.82 -10.98
C GLN A 832 -42.98 16.30 -10.83
N ASP A 833 -42.42 17.02 -9.85
CA ASP A 833 -42.58 18.48 -9.69
C ASP A 833 -41.68 19.30 -10.66
N GLY A 834 -41.06 18.67 -11.66
CA GLY A 834 -40.29 19.34 -12.72
C GLY A 834 -38.96 19.93 -12.22
N ARG A 835 -38.27 19.24 -11.30
CA ARG A 835 -37.05 19.67 -10.60
C ARG A 835 -37.23 20.95 -9.78
N SER A 836 -38.41 21.16 -9.20
CA SER A 836 -38.70 22.32 -8.36
C SER A 836 -39.47 21.91 -7.10
N PHE A 837 -39.16 22.52 -5.95
CA PHE A 837 -39.65 22.07 -4.64
C PHE A 837 -41.13 22.46 -4.39
N ARG A 838 -42.05 21.72 -5.01
CA ARG A 838 -43.51 21.96 -4.97
C ARG A 838 -44.22 20.92 -4.09
N TYR A 839 -45.51 20.72 -4.33
CA TYR A 839 -46.42 20.02 -3.42
C TYR A 839 -46.05 18.55 -3.20
N ASN A 840 -45.71 17.81 -4.26
CA ASN A 840 -45.38 16.39 -4.13
C ASN A 840 -44.06 16.20 -3.40
N THR A 841 -43.07 17.05 -3.67
CA THR A 841 -41.77 17.06 -2.99
C THR A 841 -41.93 17.43 -1.51
N GLN A 842 -42.79 18.40 -1.19
CA GLN A 842 -43.13 18.77 0.21
C GLN A 842 -43.86 17.64 0.95
N MET A 843 -44.80 16.96 0.29
CA MET A 843 -45.50 15.79 0.81
C MET A 843 -44.52 14.65 1.11
N ALA A 844 -43.70 14.25 0.13
CA ALA A 844 -42.71 13.19 0.29
C ALA A 844 -41.66 13.51 1.38
N THR A 845 -41.23 14.76 1.48
CA THR A 845 -40.29 15.21 2.52
C THR A 845 -40.92 15.13 3.91
N ALA A 846 -42.17 15.58 4.08
CA ALA A 846 -42.87 15.51 5.36
C ALA A 846 -43.20 14.07 5.78
N GLN A 847 -43.69 13.25 4.85
CA GLN A 847 -43.94 11.81 5.08
C GLN A 847 -42.65 11.07 5.46
N THR A 848 -41.52 11.41 4.83
CA THR A 848 -40.20 10.87 5.19
C THR A 848 -39.78 11.29 6.61
N ALA A 849 -39.86 12.58 6.94
CA ALA A 849 -39.51 13.08 8.27
C ALA A 849 -40.41 12.50 9.38
N GLY A 850 -41.71 12.43 9.12
CA GLY A 850 -42.70 11.79 9.99
C GLY A 850 -42.44 10.30 10.18
N GLY A 851 -42.10 9.58 9.10
CA GLY A 851 -41.76 8.16 9.16
C GLY A 851 -40.45 7.87 9.90
N ILE A 852 -39.44 8.75 9.79
CA ILE A 852 -38.22 8.65 10.59
C ILE A 852 -38.54 8.86 12.08
N ALA A 853 -39.29 9.91 12.42
CA ALA A 853 -39.66 10.21 13.81
C ALA A 853 -40.57 9.13 14.44
N GLY A 854 -41.60 8.71 13.71
CA GLY A 854 -42.51 7.63 14.11
C GLY A 854 -41.81 6.28 14.23
N GLY A 855 -40.88 5.98 13.32
CA GLY A 855 -40.07 4.76 13.38
C GLY A 855 -39.12 4.76 14.58
N TRP A 856 -38.56 5.91 14.94
CA TRP A 856 -37.72 6.04 16.15
C TRP A 856 -38.53 5.82 17.43
N ALA A 857 -39.75 6.34 17.51
CA ALA A 857 -40.67 6.13 18.63
C ALA A 857 -41.19 4.67 18.69
N GLY A 858 -41.59 4.12 17.54
CA GLY A 858 -42.10 2.75 17.41
C GLY A 858 -41.05 1.69 17.73
N ALA A 859 -39.80 1.88 17.28
CA ALA A 859 -38.69 0.99 17.63
C ALA A 859 -38.45 0.94 19.14
N LYS A 860 -38.55 2.09 19.82
CA LYS A 860 -38.39 2.20 21.27
C LYS A 860 -39.50 1.48 22.04
N GLY A 861 -40.75 1.55 21.56
CA GLY A 861 -41.88 0.81 22.14
C GLY A 861 -41.83 -0.70 21.85
N GLY A 862 -41.54 -1.07 20.60
CA GLY A 862 -41.44 -2.47 20.16
C GLY A 862 -40.28 -3.21 20.82
N ALA A 863 -39.12 -2.57 21.01
CA ALA A 863 -38.00 -3.16 21.73
C ALA A 863 -38.35 -3.46 23.20
N ALA A 864 -39.11 -2.59 23.86
CA ALA A 864 -39.58 -2.82 25.23
C ALA A 864 -40.58 -3.99 25.31
N ALA A 865 -41.51 -4.10 24.36
CA ALA A 865 -42.45 -5.21 24.29
C ALA A 865 -41.75 -6.55 23.97
N GLY A 866 -40.84 -6.56 23.00
CA GLY A 866 -40.04 -7.74 22.64
C GLY A 866 -39.10 -8.19 23.76
N ALA A 867 -38.51 -7.26 24.50
CA ALA A 867 -37.74 -7.57 25.71
C ALA A 867 -38.62 -8.23 26.78
N ALA A 868 -39.83 -7.70 27.03
CA ALA A 868 -40.76 -8.25 28.03
C ALA A 868 -41.23 -9.68 27.67
N ILE A 869 -41.50 -9.96 26.40
CA ILE A 869 -41.83 -11.30 25.90
C ILE A 869 -40.61 -12.24 26.04
N GLY A 870 -39.40 -11.74 25.76
CA GLY A 870 -38.15 -12.49 25.90
C GLY A 870 -37.81 -12.95 27.33
N VAL A 871 -38.45 -12.40 28.37
CA VAL A 871 -38.28 -12.84 29.77
C VAL A 871 -39.00 -14.17 30.06
N TRP A 872 -40.02 -14.55 29.29
CA TRP A 872 -40.73 -15.83 29.49
C TRP A 872 -39.93 -17.06 29.02
N PHE A 873 -38.84 -16.86 28.27
CA PHE A 873 -37.95 -17.91 27.77
C PHE A 873 -36.57 -17.83 28.45
N TRP A 874 -36.51 -18.47 29.63
CA TRP A 874 -35.35 -18.70 30.51
C TRP A 874 -33.97 -18.23 30.01
N GLY A 875 -33.43 -17.21 30.69
CA GLY A 875 -31.98 -16.97 30.79
C GLY A 875 -31.32 -16.12 29.70
N ALA A 876 -31.69 -16.27 28.43
CA ALA A 876 -30.97 -15.63 27.32
C ALA A 876 -31.85 -14.87 26.29
N GLY A 877 -33.18 -14.99 26.33
CA GLY A 877 -34.08 -14.49 25.28
C GLY A 877 -34.24 -12.97 25.18
N ALA A 878 -33.85 -12.20 26.21
CA ALA A 878 -34.15 -10.77 26.30
C ALA A 878 -33.49 -9.90 25.21
N ILE A 879 -32.23 -10.17 24.83
CA ILE A 879 -31.50 -9.36 23.83
C ILE A 879 -32.03 -9.64 22.41
N PRO A 880 -32.16 -10.90 21.94
CA PRO A 880 -32.80 -11.19 20.66
C PRO A 880 -34.25 -10.68 20.58
N GLY A 881 -35.04 -10.84 21.65
CA GLY A 881 -36.41 -10.34 21.73
C GLY A 881 -36.49 -8.81 21.58
N ALA A 882 -35.60 -8.07 22.24
CA ALA A 882 -35.51 -6.61 22.12
C ALA A 882 -35.15 -6.15 20.69
N ILE A 883 -34.23 -6.86 20.03
CA ILE A 883 -33.81 -6.56 18.65
C ILE A 883 -34.97 -6.80 17.67
N ILE A 884 -35.61 -7.97 17.73
CA ILE A 884 -36.72 -8.34 16.84
C ILE A 884 -37.91 -7.39 17.07
N GLY A 885 -38.30 -7.16 18.32
CA GLY A 885 -39.36 -6.22 18.67
C GLY A 885 -39.04 -4.78 18.24
N GLY A 886 -37.78 -4.35 18.35
CA GLY A 886 -37.33 -3.03 17.90
C GLY A 886 -37.43 -2.83 16.39
N VAL A 887 -37.13 -3.87 15.60
CA VAL A 887 -37.28 -3.82 14.13
C VAL A 887 -38.75 -3.74 13.74
N PHE A 888 -39.61 -4.64 14.23
CA PHE A 888 -41.05 -4.62 13.89
C PHE A 888 -41.76 -3.37 14.39
N GLY A 889 -41.46 -2.90 15.61
CA GLY A 889 -41.98 -1.64 16.14
C GLY A 889 -41.50 -0.44 15.32
N GLY A 890 -40.26 -0.45 14.84
CA GLY A 890 -39.72 0.62 13.99
C GLY A 890 -40.42 0.72 12.63
N VAL A 891 -40.72 -0.41 12.00
CA VAL A 891 -41.47 -0.45 10.74
C VAL A 891 -42.92 0.05 10.95
N ALA A 892 -43.62 -0.47 11.96
CA ALA A 892 -45.00 -0.09 12.25
C ALA A 892 -45.15 1.39 12.65
N GLY A 893 -44.25 1.89 13.52
CA GLY A 893 -44.23 3.30 13.91
C GLY A 893 -43.87 4.23 12.76
N GLY A 894 -42.97 3.80 11.86
CA GLY A 894 -42.58 4.58 10.68
C GLY A 894 -43.70 4.71 9.66
N TRP A 895 -44.55 3.70 9.53
CA TRP A 895 -45.75 3.77 8.69
C TRP A 895 -46.78 4.77 9.24
N ILE A 896 -47.12 4.68 10.53
CA ILE A 896 -48.08 5.60 11.18
C ILE A 896 -47.55 7.05 11.19
N GLY A 897 -46.25 7.22 11.40
CA GLY A 897 -45.59 8.54 11.39
C GLY A 897 -45.59 9.20 10.01
N SER A 898 -45.50 8.42 8.92
CA SER A 898 -45.54 8.98 7.57
C SER A 898 -46.97 9.40 7.18
N GLU A 899 -48.00 8.60 7.48
CA GLU A 899 -49.40 8.97 7.24
C GLU A 899 -49.79 10.26 7.98
N THR A 900 -49.47 10.37 9.27
CA THR A 900 -49.82 11.54 10.08
C THR A 900 -49.13 12.83 9.63
N ALA A 901 -47.86 12.76 9.21
CA ALA A 901 -47.18 13.92 8.63
C ALA A 901 -47.74 14.31 7.25
N GLY A 902 -48.12 13.33 6.42
CA GLY A 902 -48.79 13.58 5.15
C GLY A 902 -50.17 14.23 5.31
N ALA A 903 -50.94 13.84 6.33
CA ALA A 903 -52.22 14.46 6.65
C ALA A 903 -52.08 15.96 6.98
N VAL A 904 -51.04 16.35 7.73
CA VAL A 904 -50.75 17.75 8.07
C VAL A 904 -50.39 18.58 6.83
N VAL A 905 -49.63 18.04 5.87
CA VAL A 905 -49.32 18.75 4.61
C VAL A 905 -50.57 18.93 3.75
N ASN A 906 -51.45 17.93 3.67
CA ASN A 906 -52.75 18.06 3.01
C ASN A 906 -53.58 19.19 3.65
N GLU A 907 -53.70 19.22 4.98
CA GLU A 907 -54.47 20.25 5.69
C GLU A 907 -53.90 21.66 5.49
N ILE A 908 -52.58 21.82 5.43
CA ILE A 908 -51.93 23.10 5.15
C ILE A 908 -52.14 23.55 3.70
N HIS A 909 -52.24 22.62 2.75
CA HIS A 909 -52.44 22.91 1.33
C HIS A 909 -53.88 23.32 1.02
N TYR A 910 -54.88 22.60 1.55
CA TYR A 910 -56.31 22.92 1.37
C TYR A 910 -56.80 24.18 2.14
N ARG A 911 -55.91 24.87 2.87
CA ARG A 911 -56.18 26.14 3.57
C ARG A 911 -55.53 27.36 2.86
N LYS A 912 -55.09 27.21 1.62
CA LYS A 912 -54.50 28.27 0.77
C LYS A 912 -55.17 28.32 -0.61
#